data_AF-A0A9N9D4R0-F1
#
_entry.id   AF-A0A9N9D4R0-F1
#
_cell.length_a   1.000
_cell.length_b   1.000
_cell.length_c   1.000
_cell.angle_alpha   90.00
_cell.angle_beta   90.00
_cell.angle_gamma   90.00
#
_symmetry.space_group_name_H-M   'P 1'
#
loop_
_entity.id
_entity.type
_entity.pdbx_description
1 polymer ?
#
loop_
_entity_poly.entity_id
_entity_poly.type
_entity_poly.pdbx_seq_one_letter_code
_entity_poly.pdbx_strand_id
1 'polypeptide(L)'
;MTSRKGLCLALAGALVSICSHIVSHYAHSTSNKTETFETFANLRFYHVTCSSDQHTRSPKFVIGITSLFRYMEKLNKFVLKTELCHPHTRINGFFAVTPLFRWSNVRAFAKVAYKKNPTKTAEQVFNEYIQSLQAITNTKGVNKKVVEYVAGVLKKTVKSECLKIIGDSLLEAAKKDATKRRKITKKTREEFQCATIDHRANRRTAIYADSPDLSHEIDDSFQLSLSVDNLEQTNQSGEFEQAVPTWLEKIDDYYQLLTSQTDSEKRHQAMLMPIWWRIIDVSDPSLAPNILTKVELLEVRSTIISALQSLDWTKLGDPVEMCLQSLSKLKKERLRKVAKSVKFHGVYGTLKELQNLLEKKEDKNPFLVQNSLDDNGINDILDKGYYRDNDVCYVIDLLRFTYEMISKGIPNRKNSERDIDIFIKSHIFSCLDEILDRHFGEVVSRASRSRRMNAVDASSEAEGYHLDWLFTRHDIAKDLTWGQEFSLCERAGSKIENGKKILDNNLKVQKTIRDMHRTLIDTLVETGGGAVSKTVAQGLNKFLMPGFVSSNYFIRVLLDMYVGGGYHVSIRLAEFDIPTTYNDLSGIIKMARTMLQVKKILRSTIECFTQLKEKAESDRNGEDSILVPGRVKEFSTPKKRKGRQTKKL
;
A
#
# COMPACT_ATOMS: atom_id res chain seq x y z
N MET A 1 -67.14 7.24 40.67
CA MET A 1 -66.41 8.47 41.06
C MET A 1 -65.17 8.13 41.93
N THR A 2 -64.33 7.20 41.47
CA THR A 2 -63.25 6.55 42.27
C THR A 2 -61.96 6.32 41.45
N SER A 3 -61.66 7.16 40.46
CA SER A 3 -60.47 6.96 39.58
C SER A 3 -59.40 8.07 39.67
N ARG A 4 -59.67 9.24 40.28
CA ARG A 4 -58.67 10.31 40.41
C ARG A 4 -57.79 10.22 41.66
N LYS A 5 -58.30 9.69 42.78
CA LYS A 5 -57.51 9.53 44.02
C LYS A 5 -56.45 8.44 43.90
N GLY A 6 -56.75 7.33 43.21
CA GLY A 6 -55.78 6.26 42.96
C GLY A 6 -54.63 6.70 42.04
N LEU A 7 -54.91 7.53 41.02
CA LEU A 7 -53.90 8.06 40.11
C LEU A 7 -52.97 9.07 40.79
N CYS A 8 -53.50 9.93 41.68
CA CYS A 8 -52.69 10.87 42.44
C CYS A 8 -51.79 10.18 43.49
N LEU A 9 -52.28 9.13 44.16
CA LEU A 9 -51.48 8.32 45.08
C LEU A 9 -50.38 7.52 44.36
N ALA A 10 -50.68 6.97 43.18
CA ALA A 10 -49.71 6.28 42.35
C ALA A 10 -48.61 7.22 41.81
N LEU A 11 -48.97 8.43 41.37
CA LEU A 11 -48.01 9.45 40.92
C LEU A 11 -47.16 10.01 42.06
N ALA A 12 -47.74 10.20 43.25
CA ALA A 12 -46.99 10.60 44.44
C ALA A 12 -46.01 9.49 44.89
N GLY A 13 -46.44 8.22 44.87
CA GLY A 13 -45.57 7.07 45.15
C GLY A 13 -44.43 6.94 44.14
N ALA A 14 -44.71 7.14 42.85
CA ALA A 14 -43.69 7.12 41.80
C ALA A 14 -42.68 8.27 41.94
N LEU A 15 -43.14 9.49 42.27
CA LEU A 15 -42.25 10.64 42.49
C LEU A 15 -41.39 10.48 43.76
N VAL A 16 -41.94 9.94 44.84
CA VAL A 16 -41.17 9.61 46.05
C VAL A 16 -40.15 8.51 45.77
N SER A 17 -40.50 7.49 44.98
CA SER A 17 -39.57 6.43 44.56
C SER A 17 -38.44 6.96 43.66
N ILE A 18 -38.75 7.86 42.72
CA ILE A 18 -37.76 8.49 41.83
C ILE A 18 -36.85 9.42 42.62
N CYS A 19 -37.39 10.24 43.53
CA CYS A 19 -36.59 11.09 44.41
C CYS A 19 -35.72 10.27 45.38
N SER A 20 -36.23 9.17 45.92
CA SER A 20 -35.46 8.26 46.79
C SER A 20 -34.34 7.55 46.02
N HIS A 21 -34.57 7.17 44.75
CA HIS A 21 -33.51 6.61 43.89
C HIS A 21 -32.45 7.65 43.52
N ILE A 22 -32.84 8.89 43.22
CA ILE A 22 -31.90 9.98 42.92
C ILE A 22 -31.07 10.33 44.15
N VAL A 23 -31.67 10.35 45.35
CA VAL A 23 -30.97 10.59 46.62
C VAL A 23 -30.04 9.42 46.98
N SER A 24 -30.48 8.17 46.82
CA SER A 24 -29.62 7.00 47.06
C SER A 24 -28.44 6.93 46.10
N HIS A 25 -28.65 7.33 44.84
CA HIS A 25 -27.59 7.38 43.82
C HIS A 25 -26.59 8.52 44.05
N TYR A 26 -27.01 9.61 44.74
CA TYR A 26 -26.12 10.72 45.14
C TYR A 26 -25.41 10.47 46.48
N ALA A 27 -26.05 9.77 47.41
CA ALA A 27 -25.47 9.42 48.71
C ALA A 27 -24.39 8.32 48.62
N HIS A 28 -24.43 7.46 47.60
CA HIS A 28 -23.38 6.45 47.36
C HIS A 28 -22.13 7.00 46.64
N SER A 29 -22.14 8.24 46.13
CA SER A 29 -21.01 8.81 45.40
C SER A 29 -20.19 9.85 46.19
N THR A 30 -20.41 10.02 47.50
CA THR A 30 -19.71 11.01 48.32
C THR A 30 -19.34 10.42 49.69
N SER A 31 -18.04 10.34 49.99
CA SER A 31 -17.51 9.78 51.25
C SER A 31 -17.39 10.82 52.38
N ASN A 32 -18.26 11.83 52.44
CA ASN A 32 -18.28 12.79 53.55
C ASN A 32 -19.73 13.10 53.94
N LYS A 33 -20.15 12.55 55.09
CA LYS A 33 -21.53 12.54 55.61
C LYS A 33 -21.94 13.80 56.39
N THR A 34 -21.13 14.85 56.43
CA THR A 34 -21.34 15.98 57.35
C THR A 34 -21.80 17.29 56.68
N GLU A 35 -21.48 17.54 55.41
CA GLU A 35 -21.96 18.78 54.71
C GLU A 35 -23.34 18.63 54.06
N THR A 36 -23.81 17.41 53.81
CA THR A 36 -25.14 17.15 53.23
C THR A 36 -26.28 17.32 54.24
N PHE A 37 -26.00 17.32 55.54
CA PHE A 37 -27.03 17.43 56.58
C PHE A 37 -27.47 18.89 56.85
N GLU A 38 -26.57 19.88 56.81
CA GLU A 38 -26.94 21.28 57.08
C GLU A 38 -27.75 21.93 55.94
N THR A 39 -27.54 21.49 54.70
CA THR A 39 -28.33 22.02 53.57
C THR A 39 -29.72 21.39 53.49
N PHE A 40 -29.92 20.19 54.06
CA PHE A 40 -31.21 19.49 54.10
C PHE A 40 -32.00 19.68 55.41
N ALA A 41 -31.37 20.13 56.50
CA ALA A 41 -32.03 20.41 57.78
C ALA A 41 -33.10 21.52 57.69
N ASN A 42 -33.08 22.35 56.64
CA ASN A 42 -34.09 23.39 56.39
C ASN A 42 -35.34 22.89 55.64
N LEU A 43 -35.41 21.61 55.26
CA LEU A 43 -36.62 20.96 54.78
C LEU A 43 -37.25 20.15 55.92
N ARG A 44 -37.86 20.84 56.91
CA ARG A 44 -38.80 20.17 57.83
C ARG A 44 -39.95 19.59 57.02
N PHE A 45 -39.98 18.27 56.89
CA PHE A 45 -41.19 17.52 56.60
C PHE A 45 -42.14 17.69 57.78
N TYR A 46 -43.15 18.55 57.63
CA TYR A 46 -44.33 18.47 58.49
C TYR A 46 -45.24 17.38 57.93
N HIS A 47 -45.41 16.34 58.73
CA HIS A 47 -46.53 15.40 58.66
C HIS A 47 -47.85 16.18 58.57
N VAL A 48 -48.72 15.83 57.63
CA VAL A 48 -50.13 16.24 57.69
C VAL A 48 -50.98 14.97 57.70
N THR A 49 -51.48 14.64 58.89
CA THR A 49 -52.67 13.81 59.08
C THR A 49 -53.88 14.57 58.54
N CYS A 50 -54.73 13.87 57.80
CA CYS A 50 -55.96 14.41 57.23
C CYS A 50 -57.01 14.59 58.34
N SER A 51 -57.50 15.82 58.55
CA SER A 51 -58.81 16.07 59.16
C SER A 51 -59.56 17.09 58.31
N SER A 52 -60.82 16.79 58.04
CA SER A 52 -61.80 17.63 57.37
C SER A 52 -62.06 18.90 58.18
N ASP A 53 -61.83 20.08 57.61
CA ASP A 53 -62.88 21.09 57.36
C ASP A 53 -62.35 22.43 56.82
N GLN A 54 -63.19 23.01 55.95
CA GLN A 54 -63.42 24.40 55.53
C GLN A 54 -62.30 25.47 55.45
N HIS A 55 -62.43 26.23 54.35
CA HIS A 55 -62.09 27.64 54.10
C HIS A 55 -60.63 28.13 53.92
N THR A 56 -60.43 28.70 52.71
CA THR A 56 -59.63 29.90 52.37
C THR A 56 -58.12 29.91 52.65
N ARG A 57 -57.33 29.81 51.56
CA ARG A 57 -56.35 30.80 51.06
C ARG A 57 -55.26 30.10 50.24
N SER A 58 -55.06 30.58 49.01
CA SER A 58 -53.93 30.30 48.13
C SER A 58 -52.62 30.91 48.70
N PRO A 59 -51.51 31.10 47.98
CA PRO A 59 -50.70 30.26 47.08
C PRO A 59 -49.19 30.45 47.40
N LYS A 60 -48.43 29.44 47.89
CA LYS A 60 -46.97 29.63 48.09
C LYS A 60 -46.09 28.47 47.60
N PHE A 61 -46.59 27.25 47.54
CA PHE A 61 -45.77 26.09 47.19
C PHE A 61 -45.54 25.89 45.68
N VAL A 62 -46.51 26.29 44.84
CA VAL A 62 -46.43 26.07 43.38
C VAL A 62 -45.48 27.06 42.69
N ILE A 63 -45.24 28.24 43.26
CA ILE A 63 -44.41 29.30 42.65
C ILE A 63 -42.90 29.02 42.83
N GLY A 64 -42.50 28.34 43.90
CA GLY A 64 -41.09 27.98 44.16
C GLY A 64 -40.57 26.87 43.24
N ILE A 65 -41.34 25.80 43.06
CA ILE A 65 -40.92 24.67 42.21
C ILE A 65 -40.99 25.05 40.72
N THR A 66 -42.00 25.82 40.30
CA THR A 66 -42.09 26.28 38.90
C THR A 66 -41.01 27.30 38.54
N SER A 67 -40.58 28.16 39.47
CA SER A 67 -39.45 29.09 39.24
C SER A 67 -38.10 28.37 39.21
N LEU A 68 -37.87 27.37 40.06
CA LEU A 68 -36.68 26.52 40.02
C LEU A 68 -36.63 25.69 38.73
N PHE A 69 -37.75 25.07 38.33
CA PHE A 69 -37.86 24.35 37.05
C PHE A 69 -37.64 25.28 35.86
N ARG A 70 -38.25 26.48 35.84
CA ARG A 70 -38.10 27.47 34.75
C ARG A 70 -36.69 28.07 34.69
N TYR A 71 -35.99 28.14 35.83
CA TYR A 71 -34.59 28.57 35.93
C TYR A 71 -33.61 27.46 35.49
N MET A 72 -33.86 26.20 35.89
CA MET A 72 -33.13 25.04 35.38
C MET A 72 -33.38 24.83 33.88
N GLU A 73 -34.58 25.10 33.37
CA GLU A 73 -34.89 25.10 31.93
C GLU A 73 -34.08 26.14 31.15
N LYS A 74 -33.86 27.33 31.72
CA LYS A 74 -33.05 28.39 31.11
C LYS A 74 -31.55 28.04 31.09
N LEU A 75 -31.03 27.43 32.16
CA LEU A 75 -29.64 26.95 32.19
C LEU A 75 -29.43 25.73 31.27
N ASN A 76 -30.45 24.88 31.11
CA ASN A 76 -30.43 23.73 30.19
C ASN A 76 -30.39 24.14 28.71
N LYS A 77 -30.76 25.38 28.38
CA LYS A 77 -30.70 25.97 27.02
C LYS A 77 -29.54 26.94 26.84
N PHE A 78 -28.76 27.24 27.88
CA PHE A 78 -27.64 28.17 27.78
C PHE A 78 -26.48 27.55 26.99
N VAL A 79 -26.09 28.24 25.92
CA VAL A 79 -24.88 27.99 25.13
C VAL A 79 -24.06 29.28 25.11
N LEU A 80 -22.74 29.16 24.95
CA LEU A 80 -21.88 30.33 24.85
C LEU A 80 -22.14 31.04 23.50
N LYS A 81 -22.15 32.38 23.49
CA LYS A 81 -22.26 33.13 22.23
C LYS A 81 -21.10 32.75 21.31
N THR A 82 -21.39 32.47 20.05
CA THR A 82 -20.41 32.06 19.02
C THR A 82 -19.28 33.08 18.84
N GLU A 83 -19.58 34.36 18.99
CA GLU A 83 -18.62 35.50 18.98
C GLU A 83 -17.52 35.37 20.04
N LEU A 84 -17.76 34.64 21.14
CA LEU A 84 -16.78 34.42 22.20
C LEU A 84 -15.86 33.23 21.91
N CYS A 85 -16.12 32.45 20.86
CA CYS A 85 -15.37 31.22 20.48
C CYS A 85 -14.41 31.44 19.29
N HIS A 86 -13.82 32.63 19.16
CA HIS A 86 -12.83 32.94 18.12
C HIS A 86 -11.43 32.37 18.39
N PRO A 87 -10.56 32.21 17.37
CA PRO A 87 -9.20 31.70 17.54
C PRO A 87 -8.37 32.43 18.61
N HIS A 88 -8.62 33.73 18.78
CA HIS A 88 -7.92 34.58 19.75
C HIS A 88 -8.38 34.39 21.21
N THR A 89 -9.59 33.86 21.45
CA THR A 89 -10.10 33.65 22.82
C THR A 89 -9.69 32.31 23.41
N ARG A 90 -9.10 31.40 22.61
CA ARG A 90 -8.71 30.02 23.01
C ARG A 90 -9.88 29.17 23.51
N ILE A 91 -11.13 29.61 23.34
CA ILE A 91 -12.34 28.85 23.71
C ILE A 91 -12.76 27.96 22.56
N ASN A 92 -12.83 26.66 22.80
CA ASN A 92 -13.27 25.69 21.80
C ASN A 92 -14.76 25.87 21.44
N GLY A 93 -15.08 25.80 20.15
CA GLY A 93 -16.46 25.94 19.64
C GLY A 93 -17.47 24.95 20.21
N PHE A 94 -17.04 23.85 20.84
CA PHE A 94 -17.89 22.95 21.63
C PHE A 94 -18.81 23.72 22.60
N PHE A 95 -18.30 24.73 23.30
CA PHE A 95 -19.07 25.46 24.31
C PHE A 95 -20.16 26.37 23.71
N ALA A 96 -20.07 26.70 22.42
CA ALA A 96 -21.09 27.47 21.72
C ALA A 96 -22.23 26.61 21.13
N VAL A 97 -22.03 25.29 21.02
CA VAL A 97 -23.00 24.38 20.40
C VAL A 97 -23.54 23.32 21.37
N THR A 98 -23.09 23.35 22.62
CA THR A 98 -23.46 22.36 23.64
C THR A 98 -23.99 23.08 24.88
N PRO A 99 -25.12 22.64 25.47
CA PRO A 99 -25.69 23.28 26.65
C PRO A 99 -24.80 23.16 27.88
N LEU A 100 -24.88 24.12 28.80
CA LEU A 100 -24.04 24.26 30.00
C LEU A 100 -23.89 22.96 30.82
N PHE A 101 -24.97 22.20 31.01
CA PHE A 101 -24.93 20.95 31.79
C PHE A 101 -24.04 19.86 31.16
N ARG A 102 -23.76 19.95 29.85
CA ARG A 102 -22.85 19.04 29.13
C ARG A 102 -21.39 19.50 29.16
N TRP A 103 -21.10 20.69 29.69
CA TRP A 103 -19.74 21.23 29.70
C TRP A 103 -18.80 20.45 30.63
N SER A 104 -19.33 19.75 31.64
CA SER A 104 -18.58 18.80 32.50
C SER A 104 -18.37 17.43 31.84
N ASN A 105 -19.01 17.17 30.70
CA ASN A 105 -18.93 15.88 30.02
C ASN A 105 -17.69 15.83 29.10
N VAL A 106 -16.56 15.43 29.69
CA VAL A 106 -15.27 15.32 29.00
C VAL A 106 -15.33 14.34 27.81
N ARG A 107 -16.13 13.27 27.90
CA ARG A 107 -16.37 12.32 26.80
C ARG A 107 -17.05 12.99 25.60
N ALA A 108 -18.01 13.89 25.84
CA ALA A 108 -18.67 14.64 24.77
C ALA A 108 -17.71 15.62 24.09
N PHE A 109 -16.86 16.29 24.88
CA PHE A 109 -15.81 17.17 24.35
C PHE A 109 -14.81 16.39 23.47
N ALA A 110 -14.33 15.23 23.94
CA ALA A 110 -13.38 14.39 23.21
C ALA A 110 -13.91 13.96 21.84
N LYS A 111 -15.20 13.60 21.74
CA LYS A 111 -15.85 13.25 20.47
C LYS A 111 -15.88 14.41 19.48
N VAL A 112 -16.10 15.64 19.96
CA VAL A 112 -16.09 16.84 19.11
C VAL A 112 -14.67 17.19 18.69
N ALA A 113 -13.70 17.09 19.61
CA ALA A 113 -12.29 17.28 19.31
C ALA A 113 -11.79 16.30 18.23
N TYR A 114 -12.16 15.02 18.33
CA TYR A 114 -11.84 14.00 17.33
C TYR A 114 -12.41 14.32 15.95
N LYS A 115 -13.70 14.71 15.88
CA LYS A 115 -14.33 15.10 14.61
C LYS A 115 -13.62 16.28 13.94
N LYS A 116 -13.09 17.21 14.72
CA LYS A 116 -12.36 18.39 14.21
C LYS A 116 -10.94 18.04 13.78
N ASN A 117 -10.25 17.19 14.53
CA ASN A 117 -8.92 16.72 14.18
C ASN A 117 -8.65 15.30 14.76
N PRO A 118 -8.70 14.25 13.92
CA PRO A 118 -8.53 12.86 14.37
C PRO A 118 -7.12 12.50 14.85
N THR A 119 -6.11 13.35 14.62
CA THR A 119 -4.70 13.05 14.97
C THR A 119 -4.30 13.54 16.36
N LYS A 120 -5.20 14.21 17.09
CA LYS A 120 -4.90 14.74 18.43
C LYS A 120 -4.72 13.63 19.46
N THR A 121 -3.72 13.80 20.31
CA THR A 121 -3.50 12.92 21.47
C THR A 121 -4.49 13.24 22.59
N ALA A 122 -4.71 12.29 23.50
CA ALA A 122 -5.57 12.51 24.66
C ALA A 122 -5.10 13.71 25.52
N GLU A 123 -3.79 13.91 25.62
CA GLU A 123 -3.20 15.04 26.33
C GLU A 123 -3.47 16.39 25.64
N GLN A 124 -3.37 16.45 24.32
CA GLN A 124 -3.71 17.65 23.57
C GLN A 124 -5.20 18.02 23.72
N VAL A 125 -6.08 17.02 23.64
CA VAL A 125 -7.52 17.22 23.84
C VAL A 125 -7.85 17.66 25.27
N PHE A 126 -7.18 17.08 26.27
CA PHE A 126 -7.32 17.49 27.66
C PHE A 126 -6.86 18.95 27.87
N ASN A 127 -5.70 19.31 27.33
CA ASN A 127 -5.17 20.67 27.43
C ASN A 127 -6.11 21.69 26.78
N GLU A 128 -6.69 21.37 25.62
CA GLU A 128 -7.68 22.22 24.97
C GLU A 128 -8.97 22.37 25.79
N TYR A 129 -9.41 21.30 26.45
CA TYR A 129 -10.58 21.33 27.33
C TYR A 129 -10.35 22.26 28.52
N ILE A 130 -9.24 22.10 29.23
CA ILE A 130 -8.88 22.93 30.39
C ILE A 130 -8.68 24.39 29.98
N GLN A 131 -7.90 24.64 28.91
CA GLN A 131 -7.66 25.99 28.41
C GLN A 131 -8.96 26.70 28.02
N SER A 132 -9.92 25.98 27.43
CA SER A 132 -11.22 26.56 27.09
C SER A 132 -12.03 26.93 28.32
N LEU A 133 -12.07 26.07 29.35
CA LEU A 133 -12.77 26.35 30.61
C LEU A 133 -12.13 27.54 31.33
N GLN A 134 -10.80 27.60 31.41
CA GLN A 134 -10.07 28.74 31.99
C GLN A 134 -10.30 30.04 31.21
N ALA A 135 -10.34 29.97 29.88
CA ALA A 135 -10.64 31.13 29.06
C ALA A 135 -12.08 31.64 29.29
N ILE A 136 -13.05 30.75 29.47
CA ILE A 136 -14.44 31.12 29.80
C ILE A 136 -14.52 31.86 31.14
N THR A 137 -13.76 31.43 32.16
CA THR A 137 -13.74 32.12 33.47
C THR A 137 -13.15 33.53 33.39
N ASN A 138 -12.28 33.78 32.41
CA ASN A 138 -11.56 35.05 32.26
C ASN A 138 -12.18 36.00 31.22
N THR A 139 -13.25 35.57 30.52
CA THR A 139 -13.84 36.35 29.43
C THR A 139 -14.85 37.39 29.96
N LYS A 140 -14.62 38.67 29.63
CA LYS A 140 -15.55 39.76 29.96
C LYS A 140 -16.88 39.56 29.22
N GLY A 141 -18.01 39.70 29.95
CA GLY A 141 -19.36 39.55 29.39
C GLY A 141 -20.00 38.16 29.57
N VAL A 142 -19.30 37.19 30.16
CA VAL A 142 -19.89 35.91 30.58
C VAL A 142 -20.66 36.08 31.89
N ASN A 143 -21.86 35.49 31.99
CA ASN A 143 -22.70 35.58 33.18
C ASN A 143 -21.98 35.00 34.41
N LYS A 144 -22.00 35.72 35.55
CA LYS A 144 -21.34 35.33 36.80
C LYS A 144 -21.66 33.89 37.24
N LYS A 145 -22.91 33.44 37.09
CA LYS A 145 -23.32 32.09 37.48
C LYS A 145 -22.76 31.00 36.58
N VAL A 146 -22.47 31.34 35.31
CA VAL A 146 -21.78 30.44 34.37
C VAL A 146 -20.31 30.32 34.75
N VAL A 147 -19.67 31.43 35.14
CA VAL A 147 -18.29 31.45 35.64
C VAL A 147 -18.16 30.59 36.90
N GLU A 148 -19.08 30.74 37.86
CA GLU A 148 -19.13 29.91 39.08
C GLU A 148 -19.28 28.41 38.77
N TYR A 149 -20.15 28.05 37.82
CA TYR A 149 -20.30 26.67 37.36
C TYR A 149 -19.01 26.12 36.76
N VAL A 150 -18.36 26.87 35.85
CA VAL A 150 -17.11 26.45 35.20
C VAL A 150 -15.97 26.32 36.20
N ALA A 151 -15.86 27.23 37.16
CA ALA A 151 -14.91 27.11 38.26
C ALA A 151 -15.14 25.84 39.10
N GLY A 152 -16.41 25.49 39.33
CA GLY A 152 -16.79 24.22 39.98
C GLY A 152 -16.37 22.98 39.16
N VAL A 153 -16.49 23.02 37.83
CA VAL A 153 -16.02 21.93 36.95
C VAL A 153 -14.49 21.81 37.00
N LEU A 154 -13.76 22.93 36.92
CA LEU A 154 -12.30 22.94 37.02
C LEU A 154 -11.80 22.36 38.35
N LYS A 155 -12.43 22.72 39.48
CA LYS A 155 -12.06 22.21 40.82
C LYS A 155 -12.28 20.71 40.96
N LYS A 156 -13.25 20.14 40.26
CA LYS A 156 -13.58 18.70 40.26
C LYS A 156 -12.79 17.90 39.22
N THR A 157 -11.99 18.55 38.38
CA THR A 157 -11.31 17.88 37.27
C THR A 157 -10.03 17.19 37.73
N VAL A 158 -10.02 15.85 37.71
CA VAL A 158 -8.83 15.04 37.98
C VAL A 158 -8.15 14.66 36.65
N LYS A 159 -6.89 15.08 36.46
CA LYS A 159 -6.15 14.91 35.19
C LYS A 159 -6.09 13.45 34.73
N SER A 160 -5.73 12.52 35.61
CA SER A 160 -5.58 11.09 35.27
C SER A 160 -6.90 10.45 34.82
N GLU A 161 -8.00 10.74 35.52
CA GLU A 161 -9.34 10.23 35.18
C GLU A 161 -9.84 10.81 33.86
N CYS A 162 -9.66 12.12 33.64
CA CYS A 162 -10.03 12.77 32.39
C CYS A 162 -9.24 12.25 31.21
N LEU A 163 -7.92 12.04 31.35
CA LEU A 163 -7.09 11.46 30.30
C LEU A 163 -7.53 10.05 29.92
N LYS A 164 -7.93 9.23 30.91
CA LYS A 164 -8.50 7.89 30.66
C LYS A 164 -9.81 8.00 29.87
N ILE A 165 -10.75 8.83 30.32
CA ILE A 165 -12.05 9.05 29.65
C ILE A 165 -11.85 9.56 28.21
N ILE A 166 -10.91 10.48 28.00
CA ILE A 166 -10.58 11.02 26.68
C ILE A 166 -9.97 9.91 25.81
N GLY A 167 -8.95 9.21 26.30
CA GLY A 167 -8.28 8.13 25.57
C GLY A 167 -9.26 7.06 25.08
N ASP A 168 -10.14 6.58 25.97
CA ASP A 168 -11.18 5.61 25.63
C ASP A 168 -12.15 6.16 24.58
N SER A 169 -12.55 7.43 24.71
CA SER A 169 -13.47 8.08 23.77
C SER A 169 -12.88 8.29 22.38
N LEU A 170 -11.57 8.61 22.30
CA LEU A 170 -10.86 8.74 21.02
C LEU A 170 -10.69 7.37 20.35
N LEU A 171 -10.36 6.32 21.12
CA LEU A 171 -10.23 4.96 20.62
C LEU A 171 -11.56 4.43 20.08
N GLU A 172 -12.67 4.63 20.80
CA GLU A 172 -14.01 4.27 20.33
C GLU A 172 -14.39 5.00 19.04
N ALA A 173 -14.09 6.29 18.94
CA ALA A 173 -14.37 7.07 17.74
C ALA A 173 -13.55 6.58 16.53
N ALA A 174 -12.26 6.28 16.74
CA ALA A 174 -11.40 5.72 15.72
C ALA A 174 -11.86 4.34 15.22
N LYS A 175 -12.31 3.47 16.14
CA LYS A 175 -12.90 2.16 15.79
C LYS A 175 -14.16 2.32 14.93
N LYS A 176 -15.07 3.25 15.32
CA LYS A 176 -16.30 3.53 14.56
C LYS A 176 -16.00 4.06 13.15
N ASP A 177 -15.04 4.98 13.02
CA ASP A 177 -14.64 5.52 11.72
C ASP A 177 -13.92 4.49 10.85
N ALA A 178 -13.17 3.56 11.44
CA ALA A 178 -12.62 2.42 10.72
C ALA A 178 -13.72 1.49 10.20
N THR A 179 -14.74 1.19 11.02
CA THR A 179 -15.90 0.39 10.58
C THR A 179 -16.69 1.10 9.48
N LYS A 180 -16.90 2.42 9.60
CA LYS A 180 -17.59 3.21 8.56
C LYS A 180 -16.81 3.24 7.25
N ARG A 181 -15.48 3.44 7.31
CA ARG A 181 -14.60 3.35 6.14
C ARG A 181 -14.68 1.96 5.50
N ARG A 182 -14.62 0.88 6.29
CA ARG A 182 -14.78 -0.49 5.77
C ARG A 182 -16.11 -0.69 5.04
N LYS A 183 -17.22 -0.16 5.58
CA LYS A 183 -18.54 -0.22 4.93
C LYS A 183 -18.61 0.62 3.65
N ILE A 184 -18.05 1.83 3.64
CA ILE A 184 -17.98 2.69 2.45
C ILE A 184 -17.10 2.04 1.39
N THR A 185 -15.91 1.58 1.73
CA THR A 185 -15.02 0.84 0.82
C THR A 185 -15.70 -0.40 0.26
N LYS A 186 -16.48 -1.14 1.08
CA LYS A 186 -17.28 -2.27 0.60
C LYS A 186 -18.36 -1.82 -0.39
N LYS A 187 -19.14 -0.78 -0.07
CA LYS A 187 -20.18 -0.23 -0.96
C LYS A 187 -19.59 0.33 -2.25
N THR A 188 -18.48 1.07 -2.18
CA THR A 188 -17.76 1.58 -3.35
C THR A 188 -17.17 0.46 -4.18
N ARG A 189 -16.67 -0.62 -3.55
CA ARG A 189 -16.25 -1.85 -4.25
C ARG A 189 -17.43 -2.50 -4.97
N GLU A 190 -18.58 -2.62 -4.31
CA GLU A 190 -19.82 -3.14 -4.91
C GLU A 190 -20.29 -2.23 -6.07
N GLU A 191 -20.24 -0.90 -5.92
CA GLU A 191 -20.58 0.08 -6.97
C GLU A 191 -19.60 0.02 -8.17
N PHE A 192 -18.29 -0.12 -7.94
CA PHE A 192 -17.30 -0.32 -9.01
C PHE A 192 -17.48 -1.68 -9.70
N GLN A 193 -17.82 -2.72 -8.94
CA GLN A 193 -18.14 -4.03 -9.51
C GLN A 193 -19.43 -3.96 -10.35
N CYS A 194 -20.47 -3.27 -9.88
CA CYS A 194 -21.69 -3.00 -10.65
C CYS A 194 -21.39 -2.17 -11.91
N ALA A 195 -20.60 -1.10 -11.84
CA ALA A 195 -20.20 -0.31 -13.01
C ALA A 195 -19.37 -1.13 -14.02
N THR A 196 -18.54 -2.07 -13.53
CA THR A 196 -17.78 -2.99 -14.38
C THR A 196 -18.67 -4.07 -15.00
N ILE A 197 -19.71 -4.51 -14.27
CA ILE A 197 -20.76 -5.42 -14.76
C ILE A 197 -21.64 -4.71 -15.78
N ASP A 198 -22.03 -3.44 -15.56
CA ASP A 198 -22.79 -2.63 -16.50
C ASP A 198 -21.98 -2.29 -17.75
N HIS A 199 -20.68 -2.00 -17.60
CA HIS A 199 -19.78 -1.82 -18.74
C HIS A 199 -19.56 -3.13 -19.52
N ARG A 200 -19.48 -4.28 -18.82
CA ARG A 200 -19.47 -5.61 -19.46
C ARG A 200 -20.82 -5.94 -20.08
N ALA A 201 -21.94 -5.57 -19.46
CA ALA A 201 -23.29 -5.78 -19.97
C ALA A 201 -23.47 -4.94 -21.22
N ASN A 202 -23.11 -3.65 -21.22
CA ASN A 202 -23.11 -2.78 -22.41
C ASN A 202 -22.19 -3.30 -23.52
N ARG A 203 -21.03 -3.88 -23.19
CA ARG A 203 -20.18 -4.59 -24.16
C ARG A 203 -20.81 -5.89 -24.66
N ARG A 204 -21.54 -6.61 -23.81
CA ARG A 204 -22.30 -7.82 -24.19
C ARG A 204 -23.50 -7.44 -25.07
N THR A 205 -24.29 -6.40 -24.77
CA THR A 205 -25.38 -5.95 -25.64
C THR A 205 -24.89 -5.46 -27.01
N ALA A 206 -23.64 -4.98 -27.10
CA ALA A 206 -22.99 -4.66 -28.38
C ALA A 206 -22.44 -5.88 -29.15
N ILE A 207 -22.32 -7.04 -28.50
CA ILE A 207 -21.71 -8.26 -29.06
C ILE A 207 -22.76 -9.38 -29.26
N TYR A 208 -23.89 -9.35 -28.55
CA TYR A 208 -24.98 -10.32 -28.63
C TYR A 208 -26.15 -9.81 -29.50
N ALA A 209 -25.84 -9.34 -30.72
CA ALA A 209 -26.82 -9.29 -31.81
C ALA A 209 -27.01 -10.66 -32.48
N ASP A 210 -26.18 -11.68 -32.16
CA ASP A 210 -26.36 -13.07 -32.58
C ASP A 210 -26.19 -14.02 -31.38
N SER A 211 -27.33 -14.36 -30.76
CA SER A 211 -27.80 -15.62 -30.13
C SER A 211 -26.82 -16.79 -29.81
N PRO A 212 -27.18 -17.77 -28.94
CA PRO A 212 -27.55 -17.69 -27.51
C PRO A 212 -26.90 -18.80 -26.63
N ASP A 213 -27.07 -18.69 -25.30
CA ASP A 213 -27.21 -19.76 -24.27
C ASP A 213 -26.06 -20.79 -24.04
N LEU A 214 -25.57 -21.06 -22.81
CA LEU A 214 -26.27 -21.67 -21.67
C LEU A 214 -25.56 -21.41 -20.32
N SER A 215 -26.35 -21.48 -19.26
CA SER A 215 -26.10 -21.22 -17.84
C SER A 215 -25.89 -22.48 -16.98
N HIS A 216 -25.67 -22.24 -15.67
CA HIS A 216 -25.76 -23.11 -14.46
C HIS A 216 -24.45 -23.77 -13.97
N GLU A 217 -23.88 -23.33 -12.83
CA GLU A 217 -24.16 -23.72 -11.40
C GLU A 217 -23.62 -25.12 -11.08
N ILE A 218 -22.81 -25.40 -10.04
CA ILE A 218 -23.09 -25.60 -8.60
C ILE A 218 -21.70 -26.00 -8.00
N ASP A 219 -21.12 -25.33 -6.98
CA ASP A 219 -21.27 -25.44 -5.51
C ASP A 219 -20.28 -26.41 -4.80
N ASP A 220 -20.14 -26.15 -3.51
CA ASP A 220 -19.07 -26.32 -2.53
C ASP A 220 -18.57 -27.72 -2.10
N SER A 221 -17.40 -27.63 -1.45
CA SER A 221 -16.89 -28.44 -0.30
C SER A 221 -15.96 -29.62 -0.58
N PHE A 222 -14.79 -29.63 0.06
CA PHE A 222 -14.35 -30.68 1.00
C PHE A 222 -13.07 -30.25 1.76
N GLN A 223 -13.14 -30.31 3.08
CA GLN A 223 -11.99 -30.28 3.98
C GLN A 223 -11.22 -31.60 3.87
N LEU A 224 -9.89 -31.55 3.94
CA LEU A 224 -9.09 -32.66 4.48
C LEU A 224 -7.81 -32.14 5.15
N SER A 225 -7.67 -32.58 6.39
CA SER A 225 -6.57 -32.40 7.34
C SER A 225 -5.30 -33.09 6.87
N LEU A 226 -4.15 -32.42 6.97
CA LEU A 226 -2.83 -33.04 6.90
C LEU A 226 -2.06 -32.82 8.20
N SER A 227 -1.78 -33.94 8.86
CA SER A 227 -0.86 -34.07 9.98
C SER A 227 0.58 -33.85 9.51
N VAL A 228 1.29 -33.06 10.29
CA VAL A 228 2.73 -32.76 10.20
C VAL A 228 3.51 -33.96 10.72
N ASP A 229 4.51 -34.45 9.97
CA ASP A 229 5.88 -34.68 10.47
C ASP A 229 6.84 -35.25 9.39
N ASN A 230 8.01 -34.61 9.30
CA ASN A 230 9.35 -35.05 8.87
C ASN A 230 9.59 -35.74 7.50
N LEU A 231 10.48 -35.16 6.67
CA LEU A 231 11.91 -35.58 6.60
C LEU A 231 12.77 -34.67 5.69
N GLU A 232 13.95 -34.30 6.21
CA GLU A 232 15.13 -33.93 5.44
C GLU A 232 15.71 -35.16 4.74
N GLN A 233 15.67 -35.22 3.41
CA GLN A 233 16.76 -35.66 2.53
C GLN A 233 16.28 -35.62 1.07
N THR A 234 17.03 -34.87 0.30
CA THR A 234 17.05 -34.67 -1.15
C THR A 234 16.77 -35.92 -1.99
N ASN A 235 15.74 -35.84 -2.85
CA ASN A 235 15.75 -36.47 -4.17
C ASN A 235 15.97 -35.39 -5.23
N GLN A 236 17.25 -35.09 -5.52
CA GLN A 236 17.67 -34.13 -6.57
C GLN A 236 17.55 -34.70 -8.00
N SER A 237 17.12 -35.95 -8.18
CA SER A 237 17.17 -36.66 -9.48
C SER A 237 16.11 -36.22 -10.50
N GLY A 238 15.08 -35.48 -10.09
CA GLY A 238 13.98 -35.08 -10.97
C GLY A 238 14.09 -33.67 -11.56
N GLU A 239 14.97 -32.83 -11.02
CA GLU A 239 15.02 -31.38 -11.31
C GLU A 239 15.98 -31.02 -12.45
N PHE A 240 17.04 -31.80 -12.64
CA PHE A 240 18.04 -31.57 -13.67
C PHE A 240 17.85 -32.52 -14.85
N GLU A 241 17.86 -31.99 -16.07
CA GLU A 241 17.87 -32.80 -17.30
C GLU A 241 19.24 -33.45 -17.55
N GLN A 242 20.30 -32.82 -17.04
CA GLN A 242 21.70 -33.25 -17.18
C GLN A 242 22.30 -33.51 -15.79
N ALA A 243 23.56 -33.95 -15.75
CA ALA A 243 24.31 -34.05 -14.50
C ALA A 243 24.31 -32.70 -13.76
N VAL A 244 24.22 -32.77 -12.43
CA VAL A 244 24.25 -31.58 -11.57
C VAL A 244 25.55 -30.81 -11.86
N PRO A 245 25.48 -29.48 -12.10
CA PRO A 245 26.68 -28.71 -12.40
C PRO A 245 27.67 -28.74 -11.23
N THR A 246 28.96 -28.95 -11.52
CA THR A 246 30.02 -29.03 -10.49
C THR A 246 30.18 -27.75 -9.69
N TRP A 247 29.90 -26.59 -10.28
CA TRP A 247 29.90 -25.31 -9.58
C TRP A 247 28.80 -25.21 -8.51
N LEU A 248 27.71 -25.97 -8.64
CA LEU A 248 26.60 -25.95 -7.69
C LEU A 248 26.99 -26.59 -6.35
N GLU A 249 27.80 -27.65 -6.38
CA GLU A 249 28.34 -28.29 -5.18
C GLU A 249 29.22 -27.31 -4.39
N LYS A 250 30.13 -26.60 -5.06
CA LYS A 250 30.98 -25.58 -4.42
C LYS A 250 30.16 -24.44 -3.79
N ILE A 251 29.08 -24.05 -4.47
CA ILE A 251 28.16 -23.05 -3.96
C ILE A 251 27.42 -23.56 -2.72
N ASP A 252 26.97 -24.82 -2.72
CA ASP A 252 26.31 -25.41 -1.56
C ASP A 252 27.27 -25.53 -0.37
N ASP A 253 28.49 -26.03 -0.58
CA ASP A 253 29.54 -26.09 0.44
C ASP A 253 29.78 -24.72 1.09
N TYR A 254 29.86 -23.67 0.27
CA TYR A 254 30.04 -22.31 0.76
C TYR A 254 28.81 -21.79 1.53
N TYR A 255 27.60 -22.11 1.06
CA TYR A 255 26.37 -21.79 1.78
C TYR A 255 26.32 -22.49 3.16
N GLN A 256 26.69 -23.77 3.24
CA GLN A 256 26.75 -24.50 4.52
C GLN A 256 27.81 -23.90 5.45
N LEU A 257 28.98 -23.50 4.92
CA LEU A 257 30.02 -22.82 5.68
C LEU A 257 29.54 -21.46 6.26
N LEU A 258 28.77 -20.71 5.48
CA LEU A 258 28.21 -19.44 5.93
C LEU A 258 27.14 -19.66 7.01
N THR A 259 26.21 -20.57 6.78
CA THR A 259 25.05 -20.78 7.67
C THR A 259 25.40 -21.53 8.95
N SER A 260 26.54 -22.24 8.99
CA SER A 260 27.10 -22.83 10.21
C SER A 260 27.76 -21.82 11.16
N GLN A 261 27.85 -20.53 10.80
CA GLN A 261 28.45 -19.53 11.69
C GLN A 261 27.65 -19.30 12.98
N THR A 262 28.31 -19.55 14.10
CA THR A 262 27.77 -19.33 15.45
C THR A 262 28.03 -17.92 15.96
N ASP A 263 29.07 -17.24 15.46
CA ASP A 263 29.37 -15.86 15.85
C ASP A 263 28.33 -14.87 15.31
N SER A 264 27.70 -14.12 16.22
CA SER A 264 26.57 -13.26 15.89
C SER A 264 26.90 -12.12 14.91
N GLU A 265 28.12 -11.57 14.95
CA GLU A 265 28.51 -10.45 14.09
C GLU A 265 28.93 -10.96 12.71
N LYS A 266 29.75 -12.02 12.63
CA LYS A 266 30.08 -12.69 11.36
C LYS A 266 28.82 -13.20 10.65
N ARG A 267 27.90 -13.76 11.42
CA ARG A 267 26.59 -14.19 10.90
C ARG A 267 25.77 -13.01 10.38
N HIS A 268 25.76 -11.89 11.11
CA HIS A 268 25.10 -10.68 10.64
C HIS A 268 25.70 -10.17 9.32
N GLN A 269 27.03 -10.17 9.18
CA GLN A 269 27.70 -9.81 7.92
C GLN A 269 27.36 -10.79 6.79
N ALA A 270 27.37 -12.09 7.08
CA ALA A 270 27.01 -13.12 6.11
C ALA A 270 25.56 -12.97 5.61
N MET A 271 24.61 -12.59 6.48
CA MET A 271 23.21 -12.30 6.12
C MET A 271 23.05 -11.12 5.15
N LEU A 272 24.07 -10.28 4.98
CA LEU A 272 24.07 -9.19 3.99
C LEU A 272 24.56 -9.64 2.61
N MET A 273 25.02 -10.89 2.47
CA MET A 273 25.44 -11.45 1.19
C MET A 273 24.26 -12.13 0.48
N PRO A 274 24.12 -12.00 -0.85
CA PRO A 274 23.07 -12.68 -1.61
C PRO A 274 23.05 -14.21 -1.41
N ILE A 275 24.23 -14.81 -1.32
CA ILE A 275 24.39 -16.26 -1.24
C ILE A 275 23.82 -16.87 0.05
N TRP A 276 23.79 -16.11 1.16
CA TRP A 276 23.08 -16.51 2.38
C TRP A 276 21.60 -16.81 2.12
N TRP A 277 21.04 -16.12 1.13
CA TRP A 277 19.66 -16.25 0.67
C TRP A 277 19.56 -17.15 -0.57
N ARG A 278 20.54 -18.03 -0.81
CA ARG A 278 20.64 -18.91 -1.98
C ARG A 278 20.58 -18.17 -3.33
N ILE A 279 21.03 -16.92 -3.35
CA ILE A 279 21.12 -16.10 -4.56
C ILE A 279 22.58 -15.99 -4.97
N ILE A 280 22.89 -16.45 -6.18
CA ILE A 280 24.20 -16.35 -6.83
C ILE A 280 24.17 -15.09 -7.70
N ASP A 281 24.56 -13.94 -7.13
CA ASP A 281 24.64 -12.69 -7.87
C ASP A 281 25.94 -12.62 -8.67
N VAL A 282 25.92 -13.02 -9.94
CA VAL A 282 27.15 -13.04 -10.78
C VAL A 282 27.74 -11.66 -11.05
N SER A 283 27.07 -10.59 -10.60
CA SER A 283 27.58 -9.21 -10.62
C SER A 283 28.42 -8.89 -9.38
N ASP A 284 28.42 -9.75 -8.37
CA ASP A 284 29.17 -9.57 -7.13
C ASP A 284 30.64 -9.99 -7.34
N PRO A 285 31.60 -9.04 -7.20
CA PRO A 285 33.02 -9.34 -7.39
C PRO A 285 33.60 -10.26 -6.30
N SER A 286 32.86 -10.54 -5.22
CA SER A 286 33.33 -11.45 -4.16
C SER A 286 33.17 -12.94 -4.52
N LEU A 287 32.31 -13.28 -5.49
CA LEU A 287 32.05 -14.66 -5.93
C LEU A 287 33.26 -15.31 -6.61
N ALA A 288 34.01 -14.53 -7.41
CA ALA A 288 35.26 -14.97 -7.99
C ALA A 288 36.39 -14.00 -7.60
N PRO A 289 37.54 -14.48 -7.12
CA PRO A 289 38.03 -15.87 -7.20
C PRO A 289 37.77 -16.72 -5.94
N ASN A 290 37.09 -16.19 -4.92
CA ASN A 290 37.07 -16.80 -3.59
C ASN A 290 36.21 -18.06 -3.47
N ILE A 291 35.19 -18.20 -4.32
CA ILE A 291 34.21 -19.30 -4.25
C ILE A 291 34.23 -20.07 -5.57
N LEU A 292 34.08 -19.35 -6.68
CA LEU A 292 34.13 -19.90 -8.03
C LEU A 292 35.38 -19.45 -8.76
N THR A 293 35.91 -20.32 -9.62
CA THR A 293 36.90 -19.90 -10.62
C THR A 293 36.24 -18.94 -11.63
N LYS A 294 37.06 -18.18 -12.37
CA LYS A 294 36.55 -17.31 -13.43
C LYS A 294 35.78 -18.09 -14.51
N VAL A 295 36.20 -19.32 -14.80
CA VAL A 295 35.54 -20.20 -15.79
C VAL A 295 34.16 -20.60 -15.29
N GLU A 296 34.06 -21.10 -14.06
CA GLU A 296 32.78 -21.49 -13.45
C GLU A 296 31.82 -20.31 -13.33
N LEU A 297 32.30 -19.12 -12.96
CA LEU A 297 31.46 -17.92 -12.93
C LEU A 297 30.90 -17.57 -14.32
N LEU A 298 31.70 -17.77 -15.39
CA LEU A 298 31.23 -17.58 -16.76
C LEU A 298 30.21 -18.65 -17.16
N GLU A 299 30.34 -19.89 -16.70
CA GLU A 299 29.35 -20.96 -16.92
C GLU A 299 28.01 -20.63 -16.23
N VAL A 300 28.03 -20.21 -14.97
CA VAL A 300 26.83 -19.76 -14.24
C VAL A 300 26.16 -18.61 -15.00
N ARG A 301 26.95 -17.61 -15.42
CA ARG A 301 26.46 -16.49 -16.20
C ARG A 301 25.92 -16.92 -17.56
N SER A 302 26.53 -17.91 -18.21
CA SER A 302 26.05 -18.43 -19.48
C SER A 302 24.66 -19.04 -19.34
N THR A 303 24.36 -19.71 -18.22
CA THR A 303 23.06 -20.37 -17.99
C THR A 303 21.89 -19.39 -18.17
N ILE A 304 21.96 -18.23 -17.52
CA ILE A 304 20.91 -17.21 -17.63
C ILE A 304 20.95 -16.43 -18.96
N ILE A 305 22.14 -16.25 -19.56
CA ILE A 305 22.27 -15.65 -20.89
C ILE A 305 21.62 -16.55 -21.95
N SER A 306 21.82 -17.86 -21.87
CA SER A 306 21.22 -18.83 -22.79
C SER A 306 19.69 -18.85 -22.66
N ALA A 307 19.16 -18.78 -21.43
CA ALA A 307 17.72 -18.65 -21.19
C ALA A 307 17.14 -17.34 -21.76
N LEU A 308 17.87 -16.24 -21.68
CA LEU A 308 17.49 -14.99 -22.32
C LEU A 308 17.52 -15.10 -23.86
N GLN A 309 18.56 -15.71 -24.41
CA GLN A 309 18.72 -15.89 -25.86
C GLN A 309 17.63 -16.78 -26.46
N SER A 310 17.19 -17.82 -25.76
CA SER A 310 16.10 -18.68 -26.23
C SER A 310 14.75 -17.95 -26.34
N LEU A 311 14.56 -16.86 -25.59
CA LEU A 311 13.41 -15.97 -25.70
C LEU A 311 13.56 -14.89 -26.78
N ASP A 312 14.71 -14.84 -27.47
CA ASP A 312 15.06 -13.75 -28.38
C ASP A 312 14.82 -12.37 -27.73
N TRP A 313 15.14 -12.25 -26.44
CA TRP A 313 14.65 -11.16 -25.58
C TRP A 313 15.01 -9.76 -26.09
N THR A 314 16.10 -9.64 -26.86
CA THR A 314 16.56 -8.36 -27.44
C THR A 314 15.76 -7.93 -28.66
N LYS A 315 15.15 -8.87 -29.39
CA LYS A 315 14.37 -8.60 -30.61
C LYS A 315 12.98 -8.08 -30.22
N LEU A 316 12.73 -6.82 -30.54
CA LEU A 316 11.41 -6.18 -30.44
C LEU A 316 10.65 -6.35 -31.75
N GLY A 317 9.33 -6.13 -31.74
CA GLY A 317 8.52 -6.18 -32.96
C GLY A 317 8.95 -5.11 -33.96
N ASP A 318 8.81 -5.42 -35.26
CA ASP A 318 9.21 -4.54 -36.37
C ASP A 318 8.69 -3.10 -36.25
N PRO A 319 7.42 -2.84 -35.84
CA PRO A 319 6.91 -1.47 -35.69
C PRO A 319 7.73 -0.65 -34.70
N VAL A 320 8.05 -1.25 -33.56
CA VAL A 320 8.78 -0.62 -32.47
C VAL A 320 10.24 -0.43 -32.84
N GLU A 321 10.86 -1.43 -33.48
CA GLU A 321 12.24 -1.31 -33.93
C GLU A 321 12.41 -0.16 -34.92
N MET A 322 11.55 -0.11 -35.94
CA MET A 322 11.53 0.97 -36.91
C MET A 322 11.32 2.34 -36.23
N CYS A 323 10.42 2.42 -35.25
CA CYS A 323 10.21 3.66 -34.49
C CYS A 323 11.46 4.08 -33.70
N LEU A 324 12.09 3.17 -32.96
CA LEU A 324 13.27 3.47 -32.15
C LEU A 324 14.48 3.83 -33.02
N GLN A 325 14.71 3.11 -34.12
CA GLN A 325 15.75 3.41 -35.09
C GLN A 325 15.54 4.79 -35.73
N SER A 326 14.30 5.11 -36.08
CA SER A 326 13.95 6.41 -36.65
C SER A 326 14.21 7.56 -35.68
N LEU A 327 13.87 7.40 -34.41
CA LEU A 327 14.19 8.38 -33.37
C LEU A 327 15.71 8.52 -33.16
N SER A 328 16.46 7.41 -33.24
CA SER A 328 17.93 7.45 -33.08
C SER A 328 18.68 8.21 -34.18
N LYS A 329 18.08 8.33 -35.37
CA LYS A 329 18.64 9.10 -36.49
C LYS A 329 18.52 10.61 -36.32
N LEU A 330 17.70 11.09 -35.38
CA LEU A 330 17.46 12.51 -35.17
C LEU A 330 18.50 13.16 -34.26
N LYS A 331 19.00 14.33 -34.67
CA LYS A 331 19.74 15.24 -33.79
C LYS A 331 18.83 15.82 -32.69
N LYS A 332 19.44 16.34 -31.63
CA LYS A 332 18.76 16.79 -30.39
C LYS A 332 17.63 17.80 -30.65
N GLU A 333 17.83 18.74 -31.57
CA GLU A 333 16.86 19.78 -31.91
C GLU A 333 15.63 19.18 -32.61
N ARG A 334 15.85 18.25 -33.54
CA ARG A 334 14.78 17.54 -34.25
C ARG A 334 14.01 16.62 -33.31
N LEU A 335 14.70 15.93 -32.40
CA LEU A 335 14.07 15.07 -31.40
C LEU A 335 13.15 15.88 -30.45
N ARG A 336 13.60 17.08 -30.02
CA ARG A 336 12.74 18.00 -29.23
C ARG A 336 11.50 18.42 -30.00
N LYS A 337 11.63 18.66 -31.31
CA LYS A 337 10.50 19.03 -32.17
C LYS A 337 9.46 17.90 -32.24
N VAL A 338 9.91 16.67 -32.47
CA VAL A 338 9.07 15.47 -32.43
C VAL A 338 8.39 15.30 -31.07
N ALA A 339 9.13 15.43 -29.97
CA ALA A 339 8.57 15.30 -28.63
C ALA A 339 7.47 16.34 -28.33
N LYS A 340 7.69 17.59 -28.76
CA LYS A 340 6.72 18.68 -28.58
C LYS A 340 5.43 18.43 -29.37
N SER A 341 5.53 17.79 -30.53
CA SER A 341 4.38 17.68 -31.45
C SER A 341 3.34 16.66 -31.00
N VAL A 342 3.70 15.69 -30.16
CA VAL A 342 2.79 14.65 -29.64
C VAL A 342 1.58 15.25 -28.94
N LYS A 343 1.80 16.32 -28.17
CA LYS A 343 0.72 17.00 -27.44
C LYS A 343 -0.34 17.60 -28.36
N PHE A 344 0.06 18.07 -29.55
CA PHE A 344 -0.80 18.81 -30.45
C PHE A 344 -1.36 17.94 -31.58
N HIS A 345 -0.59 16.98 -32.06
CA HIS A 345 -0.93 16.18 -33.25
C HIS A 345 -1.20 14.70 -32.94
N GLY A 346 -1.05 14.29 -31.67
CA GLY A 346 -1.15 12.89 -31.27
C GLY A 346 -0.05 12.01 -31.88
N VAL A 347 -0.12 10.70 -31.63
CA VAL A 347 0.88 9.73 -32.11
C VAL A 347 0.96 9.73 -33.64
N TYR A 348 -0.18 9.65 -34.34
CA TYR A 348 -0.22 9.64 -35.80
C TYR A 348 0.47 10.87 -36.42
N GLY A 349 0.10 12.07 -35.97
CA GLY A 349 0.67 13.30 -36.49
C GLY A 349 2.15 13.46 -36.15
N THR A 350 2.59 12.97 -34.98
CA THR A 350 4.01 12.93 -34.63
C THR A 350 4.80 11.97 -35.50
N LEU A 351 4.27 10.79 -35.81
CA LEU A 351 4.95 9.85 -36.72
C LEU A 351 5.07 10.44 -38.13
N LYS A 352 4.05 11.19 -38.59
CA LYS A 352 4.13 11.94 -39.84
C LYS A 352 5.24 13.01 -39.81
N GLU A 353 5.38 13.72 -38.70
CA GLU A 353 6.45 14.69 -38.55
C GLU A 353 7.83 14.03 -38.47
N LEU A 354 7.95 12.91 -37.76
CA LEU A 354 9.18 12.11 -37.70
C LEU A 354 9.63 11.71 -39.11
N GLN A 355 8.72 11.20 -39.94
CA GLN A 355 9.01 10.85 -41.33
C GLN A 355 9.49 12.06 -42.14
N ASN A 356 8.74 13.18 -42.08
CA ASN A 356 9.14 14.42 -42.75
C ASN A 356 10.54 14.92 -42.33
N LEU A 357 10.91 14.74 -41.06
CA LEU A 357 12.21 15.15 -40.53
C LEU A 357 13.35 14.20 -40.93
N LEU A 358 13.05 12.96 -41.30
CA LEU A 358 14.03 12.01 -41.82
C LEU A 358 14.26 12.19 -43.33
N GLU A 359 13.21 12.52 -44.08
CA GLU A 359 13.28 12.80 -45.52
C GLU A 359 14.05 14.10 -45.83
N LYS A 360 13.92 15.10 -44.95
CA LYS A 360 14.72 16.33 -44.99
C LYS A 360 16.16 16.04 -44.56
N LYS A 361 16.94 15.39 -45.43
CA LYS A 361 18.42 15.39 -45.38
C LYS A 361 18.90 16.84 -45.25
N GLU A 362 20.00 17.06 -44.52
CA GLU A 362 20.64 18.37 -44.37
C GLU A 362 20.65 19.14 -45.69
N ASP A 363 20.49 20.46 -45.64
CA ASP A 363 20.72 21.36 -46.79
C ASP A 363 22.00 20.90 -47.50
N LYS A 364 21.81 20.16 -48.60
CA LYS A 364 22.91 19.74 -49.44
C LYS A 364 23.47 21.03 -49.99
N ASN A 365 24.67 21.37 -49.56
CA ASN A 365 25.49 22.35 -50.24
C ASN A 365 25.43 22.01 -51.74
N PRO A 366 24.91 22.88 -52.63
CA PRO A 366 24.58 22.52 -54.01
C PRO A 366 25.79 22.15 -54.88
N PHE A 367 26.99 22.09 -54.29
CA PHE A 367 28.26 21.85 -54.97
C PHE A 367 28.92 20.49 -54.69
N LEU A 368 28.29 19.58 -53.93
CA LEU A 368 28.83 18.23 -53.72
C LEU A 368 27.89 17.16 -54.27
N VAL A 369 28.18 16.75 -55.51
CA VAL A 369 27.69 15.47 -56.06
C VAL A 369 28.53 14.37 -55.42
N GLN A 370 27.93 13.59 -54.52
CA GLN A 370 28.48 12.31 -54.11
C GLN A 370 27.40 11.24 -54.12
N ASN A 371 27.83 10.10 -54.67
CA ASN A 371 27.04 9.01 -55.22
C ASN A 371 26.12 8.34 -54.20
N SER A 372 24.97 7.95 -54.73
CA SER A 372 23.98 7.06 -54.15
C SER A 372 24.61 5.79 -53.58
N LEU A 373 24.45 5.61 -52.27
CA LEU A 373 24.43 4.28 -51.64
C LEU A 373 23.21 4.21 -50.70
N ASP A 374 22.41 3.20 -51.01
CA ASP A 374 21.30 2.56 -50.28
C ASP A 374 20.01 3.37 -50.03
N ASP A 375 19.19 3.34 -51.09
CA ASP A 375 17.78 3.72 -51.15
C ASP A 375 16.86 2.60 -50.65
N ASN A 376 17.14 2.04 -49.46
CA ASN A 376 16.24 1.09 -48.80
C ASN A 376 15.38 1.83 -47.74
N GLY A 377 14.32 2.46 -48.25
CA GLY A 377 13.00 2.56 -47.58
C GLY A 377 12.93 3.26 -46.21
N ILE A 378 13.00 4.59 -46.19
CA ILE A 378 12.54 5.40 -45.02
C ILE A 378 10.99 5.51 -44.99
N ASN A 379 10.28 4.99 -46.00
CA ASN A 379 8.87 5.28 -46.28
C ASN A 379 7.80 4.54 -45.46
N ASP A 380 8.14 3.68 -44.49
CA ASP A 380 7.18 2.62 -44.09
C ASP A 380 6.52 2.74 -42.70
N ILE A 381 6.70 3.85 -41.97
CA ILE A 381 6.15 3.95 -40.58
C ILE A 381 4.65 4.25 -40.57
N LEU A 382 4.16 5.08 -41.49
CA LEU A 382 2.75 5.48 -41.54
C LEU A 382 1.88 4.51 -42.33
N ASP A 383 2.37 4.03 -43.48
CA ASP A 383 1.61 3.19 -44.40
C ASP A 383 1.31 1.81 -43.82
N LYS A 384 2.12 1.34 -42.86
CA LYS A 384 1.91 0.08 -42.14
C LYS A 384 0.99 0.17 -40.91
N GLY A 385 0.39 1.33 -40.65
CA GLY A 385 -0.57 1.50 -39.54
C GLY A 385 0.05 1.45 -38.14
N TYR A 386 1.38 1.62 -38.02
CA TYR A 386 2.12 1.48 -36.75
C TYR A 386 1.70 2.46 -35.65
N TYR A 387 1.02 3.55 -35.99
CA TYR A 387 0.43 4.48 -35.02
C TYR A 387 -0.63 3.83 -34.11
N ARG A 388 -1.11 2.61 -34.45
CA ARG A 388 -2.02 1.81 -33.62
C ARG A 388 -1.31 0.76 -32.77
N ASP A 389 -0.02 0.54 -32.99
CA ASP A 389 0.77 -0.39 -32.19
C ASP A 389 0.98 0.21 -30.80
N ASN A 390 0.62 -0.56 -29.77
CA ASN A 390 0.62 -0.06 -28.40
C ASN A 390 2.05 0.23 -27.88
N ASP A 391 3.04 -0.53 -28.33
CA ASP A 391 4.43 -0.31 -27.94
C ASP A 391 5.02 0.91 -28.67
N VAL A 392 4.65 1.16 -29.93
CA VAL A 392 4.96 2.41 -30.64
C VAL A 392 4.31 3.61 -29.93
N CYS A 393 3.04 3.50 -29.56
CA CYS A 393 2.34 4.53 -28.80
C CYS A 393 3.06 4.82 -27.47
N TYR A 394 3.47 3.78 -26.75
CA TYR A 394 4.26 3.89 -25.53
C TYR A 394 5.59 4.64 -25.75
N VAL A 395 6.36 4.32 -26.80
CA VAL A 395 7.63 5.02 -27.10
C VAL A 395 7.40 6.52 -27.31
N ILE A 396 6.39 6.87 -28.13
CA ILE A 396 6.09 8.25 -28.48
C ILE A 396 5.54 9.03 -27.27
N ASP A 397 4.67 8.42 -26.47
CA ASP A 397 4.16 9.03 -25.25
C ASP A 397 5.25 9.20 -24.19
N LEU A 398 6.16 8.24 -24.04
CA LEU A 398 7.30 8.35 -23.13
C LEU A 398 8.23 9.50 -23.53
N LEU A 399 8.44 9.69 -24.83
CA LEU A 399 9.13 10.86 -25.39
C LEU A 399 8.43 12.17 -25.01
N ARG A 400 7.10 12.24 -25.18
CA ARG A 400 6.30 13.40 -24.78
C ARG A 400 6.41 13.68 -23.28
N PHE A 401 6.15 12.70 -22.42
CA PHE A 401 6.10 12.89 -20.97
C PHE A 401 7.46 13.33 -20.41
N THR A 402 8.55 12.76 -20.92
CA THR A 402 9.90 13.18 -20.53
C THR A 402 10.17 14.62 -20.98
N TYR A 403 9.80 14.99 -22.21
CA TYR A 403 9.93 16.37 -22.69
C TYR A 403 9.12 17.36 -21.85
N GLU A 404 7.87 17.03 -21.52
CA GLU A 404 7.03 17.88 -20.67
C GLU A 404 7.59 18.05 -19.26
N MET A 405 8.11 16.96 -18.67
CA MET A 405 8.75 16.99 -17.36
C MET A 405 9.94 17.97 -17.36
N ILE A 406 10.81 17.88 -18.37
CA ILE A 406 11.97 18.78 -18.55
C ILE A 406 11.49 20.23 -18.79
N SER A 407 10.48 20.42 -19.65
CA SER A 407 9.92 21.74 -19.97
C SER A 407 9.32 22.44 -18.77
N LYS A 408 8.66 21.70 -17.87
CA LYS A 408 8.15 22.21 -16.59
C LYS A 408 9.28 22.48 -15.58
N GLY A 409 10.53 22.17 -15.91
CA GLY A 409 11.67 22.30 -15.03
C GLY A 409 11.59 21.37 -13.82
N ILE A 410 10.85 20.24 -13.91
CA ILE A 410 10.70 19.30 -12.79
C ILE A 410 12.08 18.86 -12.29
N PRO A 411 13.05 18.44 -13.12
CA PRO A 411 14.34 17.98 -12.62
C PRO A 411 15.14 19.02 -11.83
N ASN A 412 14.87 20.32 -12.04
CA ASN A 412 15.54 21.42 -11.35
C ASN A 412 14.89 21.76 -9.99
N ARG A 413 13.76 21.14 -9.67
CA ARG A 413 13.05 21.34 -8.39
C ARG A 413 13.57 20.38 -7.34
N LYS A 414 13.33 20.71 -6.08
CA LYS A 414 13.48 19.76 -4.97
C LYS A 414 12.29 18.79 -4.99
N ASN A 415 12.45 17.67 -5.69
CA ASN A 415 11.43 16.61 -5.77
C ASN A 415 11.66 15.57 -4.68
N SER A 416 10.57 15.08 -4.08
CA SER A 416 10.59 13.80 -3.40
C SER A 416 10.64 12.67 -4.42
N GLU A 417 11.00 11.46 -3.99
CA GLU A 417 10.97 10.30 -4.89
C GLU A 417 9.55 10.00 -5.38
N ARG A 418 8.53 10.27 -4.55
CA ARG A 418 7.11 10.10 -4.90
C ARG A 418 6.67 11.07 -5.99
N ASP A 419 7.25 12.27 -6.02
CA ASP A 419 7.00 13.21 -7.13
C ASP A 419 7.57 12.65 -8.44
N ILE A 420 8.77 12.06 -8.42
CA ILE A 420 9.37 11.41 -9.60
C ILE A 420 8.56 10.19 -10.03
N ASP A 421 8.05 9.41 -9.07
CA ASP A 421 7.15 8.29 -9.35
C ASP A 421 5.93 8.76 -10.15
N ILE A 422 5.31 9.86 -9.73
CA ILE A 422 4.14 10.45 -10.39
C ILE A 422 4.51 11.05 -11.76
N PHE A 423 5.58 11.84 -11.83
CA PHE A 423 5.91 12.62 -13.03
C PHE A 423 6.47 11.80 -14.18
N ILE A 424 7.16 10.70 -13.91
CA ILE A 424 7.81 9.95 -15.00
C ILE A 424 7.83 8.43 -14.81
N LYS A 425 8.02 7.88 -13.61
CA LYS A 425 8.10 6.41 -13.50
C LYS A 425 6.75 5.72 -13.74
N SER A 426 5.65 6.38 -13.40
CA SER A 426 4.30 5.97 -13.81
C SER A 426 4.16 5.82 -15.33
N HIS A 427 4.88 6.63 -16.11
CA HIS A 427 4.89 6.54 -17.57
C HIS A 427 5.92 5.52 -18.06
N ILE A 428 7.06 5.36 -17.39
CA ILE A 428 8.04 4.31 -17.70
C ILE A 428 7.43 2.92 -17.53
N PHE A 429 6.69 2.70 -16.44
CA PHE A 429 6.08 1.40 -16.16
C PHE A 429 4.79 1.14 -16.95
N SER A 430 4.23 2.12 -17.67
CA SER A 430 2.94 1.92 -18.37
C SER A 430 3.02 0.96 -19.54
N CYS A 431 4.22 0.61 -20.04
CA CYS A 431 4.35 -0.46 -21.04
C CYS A 431 3.83 -1.81 -20.52
N LEU A 432 3.76 -2.00 -19.19
CA LEU A 432 3.33 -3.24 -18.57
C LEU A 432 1.80 -3.36 -18.44
N ASP A 433 1.03 -2.29 -18.69
CA ASP A 433 -0.43 -2.26 -18.44
C ASP A 433 -1.23 -3.35 -19.17
N GLU A 434 -0.73 -3.83 -20.30
CA GLU A 434 -1.38 -4.89 -21.07
C GLU A 434 -1.19 -6.29 -20.50
N ILE A 435 -0.16 -6.48 -19.69
CA ILE A 435 0.25 -7.80 -19.20
C ILE A 435 0.17 -7.92 -17.69
N LEU A 436 0.21 -6.80 -16.96
CA LEU A 436 0.26 -6.74 -15.51
C LEU A 436 -0.51 -5.53 -14.99
N ASP A 437 -1.21 -5.74 -13.87
CA ASP A 437 -1.73 -4.68 -13.02
C ASP A 437 -0.57 -4.01 -12.27
N ARG A 438 -0.57 -2.68 -12.21
CA ARG A 438 0.44 -1.89 -11.51
C ARG A 438 -0.14 -1.31 -10.24
N HIS A 439 0.50 -1.58 -9.12
CA HIS A 439 0.14 -1.01 -7.82
C HIS A 439 1.23 -0.07 -7.36
N PHE A 440 0.85 1.15 -7.02
CA PHE A 440 1.76 2.18 -6.51
C PHE A 440 1.36 2.61 -5.10
N GLY A 441 2.34 2.68 -4.21
CA GLY A 441 2.13 3.02 -2.80
C GLY A 441 2.87 2.03 -1.89
N GLU A 442 2.71 2.14 -0.58
CA GLU A 442 3.34 1.24 0.41
C GLU A 442 2.62 -0.12 0.43
N VAL A 443 2.73 -0.87 -0.68
CA VAL A 443 2.10 -2.19 -0.85
C VAL A 443 3.00 -3.24 -0.23
N VAL A 444 2.40 -4.17 0.53
CA VAL A 444 3.15 -5.25 1.19
C VAL A 444 3.19 -6.48 0.29
N SER A 445 4.38 -6.94 -0.09
CA SER A 445 4.53 -8.22 -0.81
C SER A 445 4.13 -9.39 0.06
N ARG A 446 3.24 -10.24 -0.46
CA ARG A 446 2.83 -11.48 0.22
C ARG A 446 3.88 -12.56 0.09
N ALA A 447 4.61 -12.59 -1.02
CA ALA A 447 5.73 -13.50 -1.19
C ALA A 447 6.78 -13.29 -0.08
N SER A 448 7.16 -12.02 0.13
CA SER A 448 8.07 -11.64 1.23
C SER A 448 7.48 -11.93 2.62
N ARG A 449 6.18 -11.68 2.81
CA ARG A 449 5.49 -11.98 4.07
C ARG A 449 5.51 -13.49 4.37
N SER A 450 5.19 -14.32 3.38
CA SER A 450 5.19 -15.78 3.51
C SER A 450 6.54 -16.29 4.01
N ARG A 451 7.65 -15.85 3.39
CA ARG A 451 9.01 -16.18 3.89
C ARG A 451 9.20 -15.74 5.34
N ARG A 452 8.84 -14.50 5.69
CA ARG A 452 9.09 -13.94 7.03
C ARG A 452 8.24 -14.59 8.13
N MET A 453 7.03 -15.03 7.82
CA MET A 453 6.17 -15.77 8.76
C MET A 453 6.68 -17.19 9.00
N ASN A 454 7.33 -17.79 8.00
CA ASN A 454 7.90 -19.14 8.06
C ASN A 454 9.37 -19.16 8.49
N ALA A 455 9.92 -18.02 8.93
CA ALA A 455 11.31 -17.92 9.38
C ALA A 455 11.51 -18.63 10.73
N VAL A 456 12.73 -19.13 10.98
CA VAL A 456 13.10 -19.88 12.20
C VAL A 456 12.85 -19.05 13.47
N ASP A 457 13.13 -17.75 13.40
CA ASP A 457 12.96 -16.76 14.46
C ASP A 457 11.77 -15.82 14.17
N ALA A 458 10.76 -16.31 13.43
CA ALA A 458 9.60 -15.52 13.06
C ALA A 458 8.86 -14.99 14.29
N SER A 459 8.49 -13.71 14.22
CA SER A 459 7.56 -13.09 15.17
C SER A 459 6.13 -13.30 14.68
N SER A 460 5.17 -13.44 15.60
CA SER A 460 3.74 -13.45 15.28
C SER A 460 3.25 -12.17 14.58
N GLU A 461 4.05 -11.09 14.60
CA GLU A 461 3.80 -9.81 13.92
C GLU A 461 4.65 -9.63 12.65
N ALA A 462 5.20 -10.71 12.08
CA ALA A 462 6.06 -10.65 10.91
C ALA A 462 5.31 -10.12 9.66
N GLU A 463 5.53 -8.84 9.35
CA GLU A 463 5.02 -8.23 8.12
C GLU A 463 5.89 -8.59 6.89
N GLY A 464 5.37 -8.45 5.68
CA GLY A 464 6.18 -8.52 4.45
C GLY A 464 7.06 -7.28 4.27
N TYR A 465 7.75 -7.19 3.14
CA TYR A 465 8.34 -5.92 2.73
C TYR A 465 7.29 -5.00 2.14
N HIS A 466 7.29 -3.75 2.62
CA HIS A 466 6.68 -2.62 1.93
C HIS A 466 7.51 -2.32 0.68
N LEU A 467 6.86 -2.30 -0.47
CA LEU A 467 7.42 -2.02 -1.78
C LEU A 467 6.79 -0.72 -2.30
N ASP A 468 7.46 -0.07 -3.24
CA ASP A 468 6.95 1.18 -3.83
C ASP A 468 6.08 0.92 -5.06
N TRP A 469 6.51 -0.03 -5.89
CA TRP A 469 5.71 -0.56 -6.98
C TRP A 469 5.62 -2.07 -6.88
N LEU A 470 4.43 -2.61 -7.12
CA LEU A 470 4.17 -4.03 -7.23
C LEU A 470 3.46 -4.30 -8.55
N PHE A 471 3.93 -5.31 -9.28
CA PHE A 471 3.36 -5.72 -10.56
C PHE A 471 2.76 -7.11 -10.44
N THR A 472 1.47 -7.22 -10.75
CA THR A 472 0.69 -8.43 -10.47
C THR A 472 -0.22 -8.79 -11.63
N ARG A 473 -0.85 -9.97 -11.56
CA ARG A 473 -1.92 -10.35 -12.48
C ARG A 473 -3.13 -10.93 -11.76
N HIS A 474 -4.25 -10.23 -11.80
CA HIS A 474 -5.45 -10.61 -11.05
C HIS A 474 -6.20 -11.82 -11.63
N ASP A 475 -6.19 -12.00 -12.95
CA ASP A 475 -6.85 -13.13 -13.62
C ASP A 475 -6.29 -14.50 -13.19
N ILE A 476 -5.00 -14.57 -12.88
CA ILE A 476 -4.27 -15.79 -12.50
C ILE A 476 -4.58 -16.24 -11.06
N ALA A 477 -4.84 -15.31 -10.15
CA ALA A 477 -5.15 -15.58 -8.75
C ALA A 477 -6.28 -14.65 -8.27
N LYS A 478 -7.51 -14.96 -8.66
CA LYS A 478 -8.69 -14.10 -8.45
C LYS A 478 -9.15 -14.02 -6.98
N ASP A 479 -8.79 -15.04 -6.21
CA ASP A 479 -9.01 -15.17 -4.77
C ASP A 479 -8.11 -14.21 -3.96
N LEU A 480 -6.99 -13.81 -4.55
CA LEU A 480 -6.01 -12.92 -3.97
C LEU A 480 -6.33 -11.44 -4.24
N THR A 481 -6.29 -10.59 -3.20
CA THR A 481 -6.68 -9.16 -3.28
C THR A 481 -6.00 -8.37 -4.40
N TRP A 482 -4.75 -8.68 -4.71
CA TRP A 482 -3.97 -8.04 -5.78
C TRP A 482 -3.53 -9.02 -6.86
N GLY A 483 -4.11 -10.23 -6.98
CA GLY A 483 -3.65 -11.21 -7.97
C GLY A 483 -2.34 -11.90 -7.63
N GLN A 484 -1.70 -12.53 -8.61
CA GLN A 484 -0.39 -13.19 -8.49
C GLN A 484 0.76 -12.17 -8.67
N GLU A 485 1.82 -12.24 -7.86
CA GLU A 485 2.97 -11.32 -7.93
C GLU A 485 4.00 -11.81 -8.96
N PHE A 486 4.46 -10.93 -9.86
CA PHE A 486 5.44 -11.25 -10.92
C PHE A 486 6.67 -10.34 -10.92
N SER A 487 6.56 -9.11 -10.44
CA SER A 487 7.68 -8.16 -10.40
C SER A 487 7.42 -7.03 -9.39
N LEU A 488 8.43 -6.20 -9.14
CA LEU A 488 8.38 -5.07 -8.22
C LEU A 488 9.41 -3.98 -8.55
N CYS A 489 9.22 -2.78 -8.02
CA CYS A 489 10.25 -1.75 -7.94
C CYS A 489 10.45 -1.26 -6.50
N GLU A 490 11.71 -1.19 -6.06
CA GLU A 490 12.12 -0.64 -4.76
C GLU A 490 12.91 0.66 -4.92
N ARG A 491 12.65 1.66 -4.07
CA ARG A 491 13.37 2.94 -4.08
C ARG A 491 14.59 2.99 -3.17
N ALA A 492 15.74 3.27 -3.79
CA ALA A 492 17.05 3.42 -3.17
C ALA A 492 17.41 4.87 -2.77
N GLY A 493 16.47 5.82 -2.77
CA GLY A 493 16.66 7.16 -2.21
C GLY A 493 16.82 8.26 -3.25
N SER A 494 16.72 9.49 -2.78
CA SER A 494 16.68 10.70 -3.63
C SER A 494 18.04 11.14 -4.18
N LYS A 495 19.12 10.35 -4.02
CA LYS A 495 20.47 10.69 -4.48
C LYS A 495 21.14 9.48 -5.13
N ILE A 496 21.69 9.68 -6.33
CA ILE A 496 22.39 8.65 -7.11
C ILE A 496 23.68 8.20 -6.40
N GLU A 497 24.34 9.11 -5.68
CA GLU A 497 25.57 8.85 -4.89
C GLU A 497 25.37 7.88 -3.71
N ASN A 498 24.12 7.51 -3.39
CA ASN A 498 23.82 6.54 -2.33
C ASN A 498 24.10 5.09 -2.76
N GLY A 499 25.29 4.81 -3.31
CA GLY A 499 25.67 3.48 -3.82
C GLY A 499 25.40 2.37 -2.81
N LYS A 500 25.69 2.60 -1.52
CA LYS A 500 25.37 1.64 -0.44
C LYS A 500 23.87 1.35 -0.30
N LYS A 501 23.00 2.35 -0.44
CA LYS A 501 21.54 2.14 -0.37
C LYS A 501 21.02 1.43 -1.63
N ILE A 502 21.62 1.69 -2.78
CA ILE A 502 21.33 0.96 -4.02
C ILE A 502 21.70 -0.52 -3.84
N LEU A 503 22.88 -0.82 -3.27
CA LEU A 503 23.30 -2.20 -2.97
C LEU A 503 22.40 -2.89 -1.95
N ASP A 504 22.08 -2.25 -0.82
CA ASP A 504 21.14 -2.78 0.17
C ASP A 504 19.79 -3.15 -0.48
N ASN A 505 19.31 -2.29 -1.38
CA ASN A 505 18.05 -2.50 -2.06
C ASN A 505 18.12 -3.52 -3.18
N ASN A 506 19.27 -3.70 -3.86
CA ASN A 506 19.45 -4.81 -4.79
C ASN A 506 19.14 -6.13 -4.08
N LEU A 507 19.73 -6.36 -2.90
CA LEU A 507 19.48 -7.58 -2.14
C LEU A 507 18.01 -7.71 -1.71
N LYS A 508 17.37 -6.60 -1.31
CA LYS A 508 15.92 -6.61 -0.99
C LYS A 508 15.09 -7.03 -2.20
N VAL A 509 15.40 -6.50 -3.38
CA VAL A 509 14.73 -6.81 -4.65
C VAL A 509 14.94 -8.28 -5.02
N GLN A 510 16.20 -8.74 -5.14
CA GLN A 510 16.54 -10.14 -5.48
C GLN A 510 15.81 -11.13 -4.56
N LYS A 511 15.91 -10.94 -3.24
CA LYS A 511 15.21 -11.78 -2.27
C LYS A 511 13.69 -11.83 -2.48
N THR A 512 13.10 -10.69 -2.81
CA THR A 512 11.64 -10.62 -2.98
C THR A 512 11.22 -11.25 -4.31
N ILE A 513 11.99 -11.06 -5.37
CA ILE A 513 11.78 -11.72 -6.67
C ILE A 513 11.90 -13.25 -6.52
N ARG A 514 12.96 -13.72 -5.86
CA ARG A 514 13.13 -15.13 -5.47
C ARG A 514 11.92 -15.67 -4.70
N ASP A 515 11.42 -14.89 -3.73
CA ASP A 515 10.24 -15.28 -2.97
C ASP A 515 8.98 -15.36 -3.86
N MET A 516 8.83 -14.44 -4.83
CA MET A 516 7.73 -14.44 -5.80
C MET A 516 7.84 -15.64 -6.75
N HIS A 517 9.03 -15.97 -7.24
CA HIS A 517 9.26 -17.21 -7.99
C HIS A 517 8.81 -18.43 -7.18
N ARG A 518 9.17 -18.47 -5.90
CA ARG A 518 8.76 -19.56 -5.02
C ARG A 518 7.25 -19.62 -4.80
N THR A 519 6.54 -18.49 -4.73
CA THR A 519 5.06 -18.54 -4.66
C THR A 519 4.43 -19.08 -5.94
N LEU A 520 5.05 -18.84 -7.11
CA LEU A 520 4.62 -19.49 -8.36
C LEU A 520 4.77 -21.01 -8.25
N ILE A 521 5.93 -21.50 -7.77
CA ILE A 521 6.14 -22.94 -7.53
C ILE A 521 5.08 -23.50 -6.58
N ASP A 522 4.88 -22.87 -5.42
CA ASP A 522 3.93 -23.36 -4.42
C ASP A 522 2.51 -23.42 -5.02
N THR A 523 2.13 -22.45 -5.85
CA THR A 523 0.84 -22.46 -6.57
C THR A 523 0.73 -23.64 -7.53
N LEU A 524 1.79 -23.98 -8.26
CA LEU A 524 1.80 -25.13 -9.17
C LEU A 524 1.68 -26.46 -8.40
N VAL A 525 2.40 -26.59 -7.29
CA VAL A 525 2.35 -27.77 -6.41
C VAL A 525 0.96 -27.94 -5.81
N GLU A 526 0.35 -26.86 -5.31
CA GLU A 526 -1.03 -26.89 -4.80
C GLU A 526 -2.03 -27.27 -5.90
N THR A 527 -1.86 -26.72 -7.12
CA THR A 527 -2.72 -27.05 -8.27
C THR A 527 -2.59 -28.53 -8.66
N GLY A 528 -1.38 -29.09 -8.61
CA GLY A 528 -1.10 -30.51 -8.86
C GLY A 528 -1.43 -31.45 -7.71
N GLY A 529 -2.09 -31.00 -6.64
CA GLY A 529 -2.51 -31.86 -5.53
C GLY A 529 -1.41 -32.21 -4.53
N GLY A 530 -0.33 -31.42 -4.49
CA GLY A 530 0.80 -31.61 -3.56
C GLY A 530 2.08 -32.12 -4.22
N ALA A 531 2.02 -32.50 -5.50
CA ALA A 531 3.17 -32.87 -6.32
C ALA A 531 3.01 -32.32 -7.74
N VAL A 532 4.06 -32.39 -8.56
CA VAL A 532 4.00 -31.95 -9.97
C VAL A 532 4.63 -32.99 -10.88
N SER A 533 4.21 -33.06 -12.14
CA SER A 533 4.84 -33.96 -13.11
C SER A 533 6.25 -33.51 -13.47
N LYS A 534 7.04 -34.42 -14.08
CA LYS A 534 8.39 -34.12 -14.59
C LYS A 534 8.41 -32.91 -15.53
N THR A 535 7.44 -32.81 -16.43
CA THR A 535 7.32 -31.68 -17.35
C THR A 535 7.12 -30.35 -16.62
N VAL A 536 6.30 -30.34 -15.56
CA VAL A 536 6.07 -29.13 -14.76
C VAL A 536 7.33 -28.78 -13.96
N ALA A 537 7.99 -29.76 -13.34
CA ALA A 537 9.24 -29.56 -12.62
C ALA A 537 10.34 -28.98 -13.52
N GLN A 538 10.50 -29.51 -14.73
CA GLN A 538 11.45 -29.01 -15.73
C GLN A 538 11.11 -27.60 -16.22
N GLY A 539 9.84 -27.18 -16.13
CA GLY A 539 9.40 -25.84 -16.51
C GLY A 539 9.79 -24.75 -15.51
N LEU A 540 10.12 -25.09 -14.26
CA LEU A 540 10.33 -24.11 -13.18
C LEU A 540 11.54 -23.20 -13.39
N ASN A 541 12.56 -23.67 -14.11
CA ASN A 541 13.75 -22.90 -14.46
C ASN A 541 13.53 -21.91 -15.61
N LYS A 542 12.37 -21.97 -16.29
CA LYS A 542 12.01 -21.08 -17.40
C LYS A 542 11.45 -19.73 -16.95
N PHE A 543 11.15 -19.58 -15.67
CA PHE A 543 10.67 -18.32 -15.11
C PHE A 543 11.82 -17.33 -14.96
N LEU A 544 11.85 -16.35 -15.86
CA LEU A 544 12.77 -15.23 -15.82
C LEU A 544 12.10 -14.06 -15.11
N MET A 545 12.57 -13.75 -13.91
CA MET A 545 11.87 -12.86 -12.99
C MET A 545 12.60 -11.52 -12.87
N PRO A 546 12.22 -10.48 -13.64
CA PRO A 546 12.86 -9.18 -13.53
C PRO A 546 12.29 -8.37 -12.37
N GLY A 547 13.09 -7.49 -11.81
CA GLY A 547 12.61 -6.43 -10.91
C GLY A 547 13.55 -5.24 -10.89
N PHE A 548 13.12 -4.19 -10.20
CA PHE A 548 13.69 -2.87 -10.40
C PHE A 548 14.19 -2.26 -9.09
N VAL A 549 15.36 -1.62 -9.16
CA VAL A 549 15.81 -0.67 -8.15
C VAL A 549 15.82 0.70 -8.78
N SER A 550 15.11 1.65 -8.19
CA SER A 550 15.09 3.04 -8.67
C SER A 550 15.71 3.99 -7.65
N SER A 551 16.45 4.99 -8.11
CA SER A 551 17.07 6.01 -7.26
C SER A 551 17.02 7.33 -7.99
N ASN A 552 16.25 8.31 -7.48
CA ASN A 552 16.04 9.58 -8.18
C ASN A 552 15.63 9.36 -9.67
N TYR A 553 16.43 9.87 -10.61
CA TYR A 553 16.27 9.71 -12.07
C TYR A 553 17.06 8.52 -12.64
N PHE A 554 17.33 7.48 -11.86
CA PHE A 554 18.03 6.27 -12.30
C PHE A 554 17.18 5.02 -12.04
N ILE A 555 17.20 4.07 -12.99
CA ILE A 555 16.60 2.75 -12.83
C ILE A 555 17.62 1.67 -13.19
N ARG A 556 17.71 0.66 -12.33
CA ARG A 556 18.41 -0.60 -12.57
C ARG A 556 17.41 -1.73 -12.64
N VAL A 557 17.59 -2.60 -13.62
CA VAL A 557 16.86 -3.85 -13.79
C VAL A 557 17.75 -5.01 -13.33
N LEU A 558 17.24 -5.78 -12.39
CA LEU A 558 17.80 -7.06 -11.94
C LEU A 558 16.95 -8.18 -12.55
N LEU A 559 17.57 -9.33 -12.81
CA LEU A 559 16.90 -10.51 -13.32
C LEU A 559 17.34 -11.72 -12.51
N ASP A 560 16.36 -12.42 -11.95
CA ASP A 560 16.57 -13.66 -11.22
C ASP A 560 16.01 -14.84 -12.01
N MET A 561 16.72 -15.96 -11.97
CA MET A 561 16.32 -17.22 -12.59
C MET A 561 16.65 -18.38 -11.66
N TYR A 562 15.73 -19.32 -11.54
CA TYR A 562 15.95 -20.54 -10.78
C TYR A 562 16.85 -21.52 -11.53
N VAL A 563 17.85 -22.08 -10.85
CA VAL A 563 18.86 -22.97 -11.46
C VAL A 563 18.89 -24.38 -10.85
N GLY A 564 17.97 -24.68 -9.94
CA GLY A 564 17.90 -25.97 -9.24
C GLY A 564 18.56 -25.95 -7.86
N GLY A 565 18.33 -27.00 -7.07
CA GLY A 565 18.90 -27.15 -5.72
C GLY A 565 18.44 -26.09 -4.72
N GLY A 566 17.34 -25.38 -5.00
CA GLY A 566 16.88 -24.23 -4.21
C GLY A 566 17.67 -22.93 -4.46
N TYR A 567 18.52 -22.88 -5.48
CA TYR A 567 19.34 -21.71 -5.82
C TYR A 567 18.77 -20.89 -6.98
N HIS A 568 19.00 -19.58 -6.90
CA HIS A 568 18.69 -18.63 -7.96
C HIS A 568 19.94 -17.91 -8.41
N VAL A 569 20.09 -17.73 -9.72
CA VAL A 569 21.11 -16.85 -10.30
C VAL A 569 20.50 -15.48 -10.52
N SER A 570 21.22 -14.44 -10.10
CA SER A 570 20.83 -13.04 -10.33
C SER A 570 21.86 -12.35 -11.22
N ILE A 571 21.39 -11.53 -12.16
CA ILE A 571 22.24 -10.65 -12.96
C ILE A 571 21.72 -9.20 -12.96
N ARG A 572 22.63 -8.24 -13.12
CA ARG A 572 22.26 -6.90 -13.55
C ARG A 572 21.95 -6.92 -15.05
N LEU A 573 20.67 -6.94 -15.39
CA LEU A 573 20.22 -7.02 -16.78
C LEU A 573 20.47 -5.71 -17.54
N ALA A 574 20.08 -4.58 -16.95
CA ALA A 574 20.22 -3.27 -17.58
C ALA A 574 20.20 -2.13 -16.56
N GLU A 575 20.68 -0.96 -16.96
CA GLU A 575 20.52 0.28 -16.21
C GLU A 575 20.44 1.48 -17.16
N PHE A 576 19.64 2.47 -16.78
CA PHE A 576 19.48 3.69 -17.56
C PHE A 576 19.13 4.89 -16.67
N ASP A 577 19.55 6.06 -17.14
CA ASP A 577 19.16 7.34 -16.58
C ASP A 577 17.92 7.87 -17.29
N ILE A 578 17.02 8.46 -16.50
CA ILE A 578 15.85 9.19 -16.95
C ILE A 578 16.33 10.60 -17.31
N PRO A 579 16.13 11.07 -18.56
CA PRO A 579 16.65 12.37 -18.98
C PRO A 579 16.13 13.53 -18.12
N THR A 580 17.06 14.33 -17.60
CA THR A 580 16.76 15.52 -16.80
C THR A 580 16.95 16.82 -17.59
N THR A 581 17.66 16.76 -18.72
CA THR A 581 17.87 17.89 -19.61
C THR A 581 17.49 17.54 -21.04
N TYR A 582 17.24 18.56 -21.86
CA TYR A 582 16.98 18.34 -23.27
C TYR A 582 18.20 17.84 -24.06
N ASN A 583 19.41 17.89 -23.48
CA ASN A 583 20.62 17.35 -24.10
C ASN A 583 20.68 15.83 -24.00
N ASP A 584 19.98 15.27 -23.01
CA ASP A 584 19.96 13.85 -22.67
C ASP A 584 18.68 13.16 -23.18
N LEU A 585 17.81 13.89 -23.88
CA LEU A 585 16.50 13.41 -24.35
C LEU A 585 16.60 12.14 -25.23
N SER A 586 17.71 11.93 -25.92
CA SER A 586 17.97 10.69 -26.67
C SER A 586 18.06 9.44 -25.79
N GLY A 587 18.32 9.59 -24.49
CA GLY A 587 18.32 8.50 -23.50
C GLY A 587 16.99 7.75 -23.41
N ILE A 588 15.89 8.36 -23.88
CA ILE A 588 14.56 7.73 -23.95
C ILE A 588 14.58 6.49 -24.83
N ILE A 589 15.41 6.45 -25.87
CA ILE A 589 15.51 5.29 -26.77
C ILE A 589 16.02 4.07 -26.00
N LYS A 590 17.06 4.24 -25.17
CA LYS A 590 17.60 3.18 -24.30
C LYS A 590 16.57 2.78 -23.24
N MET A 591 15.93 3.75 -22.61
CA MET A 591 14.90 3.53 -21.59
C MET A 591 13.71 2.73 -22.15
N ALA A 592 13.12 3.17 -23.26
CA ALA A 592 12.00 2.51 -23.90
C ALA A 592 12.35 1.09 -24.35
N ARG A 593 13.50 0.92 -25.03
CA ARG A 593 14.00 -0.39 -25.45
C ARG A 593 14.14 -1.35 -24.27
N THR A 594 14.80 -0.90 -23.20
CA THR A 594 15.01 -1.72 -21.99
C THR A 594 13.67 -2.15 -21.40
N MET A 595 12.71 -1.22 -21.25
CA MET A 595 11.41 -1.53 -20.68
C MET A 595 10.57 -2.47 -21.55
N LEU A 596 10.63 -2.35 -22.88
CA LEU A 596 9.93 -3.25 -23.80
C LEU A 596 10.55 -4.65 -23.83
N GLN A 597 11.88 -4.75 -23.70
CA GLN A 597 12.58 -6.02 -23.51
C GLN A 597 12.15 -6.69 -22.19
N VAL A 598 12.02 -5.92 -21.10
CA VAL A 598 11.49 -6.44 -19.83
C VAL A 598 10.02 -6.86 -19.94
N LYS A 599 9.20 -6.08 -20.64
CA LYS A 599 7.80 -6.45 -20.96
C LYS A 599 7.74 -7.82 -21.65
N LYS A 600 8.63 -8.08 -22.62
CA LYS A 600 8.72 -9.36 -23.32
C LYS A 600 9.08 -10.52 -22.38
N ILE A 601 10.07 -10.32 -21.51
CA ILE A 601 10.48 -11.31 -20.49
C ILE A 601 9.30 -11.65 -19.55
N LEU A 602 8.61 -10.62 -19.05
CA LEU A 602 7.46 -10.80 -18.16
C LEU A 602 6.30 -11.50 -18.87
N ARG A 603 5.98 -11.10 -20.11
CA ARG A 603 4.95 -11.76 -20.92
C ARG A 603 5.22 -13.26 -21.06
N SER A 604 6.44 -13.62 -21.46
CA SER A 604 6.84 -15.02 -21.61
C SER A 604 6.77 -15.80 -20.29
N THR A 605 7.21 -15.20 -19.19
CA THR A 605 7.12 -15.84 -17.86
C THR A 605 5.68 -16.09 -17.45
N ILE A 606 4.78 -15.15 -17.70
CA ILE A 606 3.36 -15.30 -17.37
C ILE A 606 2.69 -16.36 -18.25
N GLU A 607 2.98 -16.37 -19.56
CA GLU A 607 2.48 -17.38 -20.49
C GLU A 607 2.96 -18.78 -20.08
N CYS A 608 4.26 -18.92 -19.79
CA CYS A 608 4.83 -20.18 -19.31
C CYS A 608 4.18 -20.63 -18.01
N PHE A 609 4.01 -19.72 -17.03
CA PHE A 609 3.34 -20.05 -15.78
C PHE A 609 1.90 -20.53 -15.99
N THR A 610 1.16 -19.86 -16.89
CA THR A 610 -0.24 -20.23 -17.19
C THR A 610 -0.32 -21.63 -17.80
N GLN A 611 0.54 -21.93 -18.77
CA GLN A 611 0.62 -23.26 -19.40
C GLN A 611 1.02 -24.35 -18.39
N LEU A 612 2.00 -24.07 -17.52
CA LEU A 612 2.42 -25.01 -16.50
C LEU A 612 1.34 -25.24 -15.44
N LYS A 613 0.54 -24.22 -15.12
CA LYS A 613 -0.60 -24.34 -14.20
C LYS A 613 -1.69 -25.24 -14.79
N GLU A 614 -2.06 -25.03 -16.05
CA GLU A 614 -3.00 -25.91 -16.76
C GLU A 614 -2.49 -27.35 -16.83
N LYS A 615 -1.19 -27.54 -17.09
CA LYS A 615 -0.56 -28.87 -17.09
C LYS A 615 -0.58 -29.51 -15.69
N ALA A 616 -0.26 -28.76 -14.64
CA ALA A 616 -0.30 -29.25 -13.27
C ALA A 616 -1.71 -29.69 -12.85
N GLU A 617 -2.74 -28.95 -13.27
CA GLU A 617 -4.13 -29.30 -13.02
C GLU A 617 -4.54 -30.60 -13.73
N SER A 618 -4.14 -30.76 -15.00
CA SER A 618 -4.37 -31.98 -15.77
C SER A 618 -3.65 -33.20 -15.15
N ASP A 619 -2.47 -32.99 -14.59
CA ASP A 619 -1.61 -34.05 -14.03
C ASP A 619 -1.90 -34.40 -12.57
N ARG A 620 -2.87 -33.74 -11.93
CA ARG A 620 -3.12 -33.82 -10.49
C ARG A 620 -3.29 -35.25 -9.92
N ASN A 621 -3.68 -36.20 -10.76
CA ASN A 621 -3.87 -37.62 -10.39
C ASN A 621 -2.96 -38.57 -11.20
N GLY A 622 -1.91 -38.06 -11.84
CA GLY A 622 -0.98 -38.86 -12.65
C GLY A 622 -0.03 -39.71 -11.79
N GLU A 623 0.39 -40.86 -12.32
CA GLU A 623 1.29 -41.80 -11.64
C GLU A 623 2.74 -41.27 -11.51
N ASP A 624 3.17 -40.41 -12.45
CA ASP A 624 4.50 -39.79 -12.48
C ASP A 624 4.53 -38.47 -11.68
N SER A 625 4.55 -38.57 -10.36
CA SER A 625 4.60 -37.41 -9.45
C SER A 625 6.01 -37.15 -8.91
N ILE A 626 6.50 -35.91 -9.10
CA ILE A 626 7.74 -35.40 -8.51
C ILE A 626 7.37 -34.51 -7.32
N LEU A 627 7.97 -34.83 -6.18
CA LEU A 627 7.93 -33.97 -5.00
C LEU A 627 8.91 -32.82 -5.20
N VAL A 628 8.37 -31.60 -5.34
CA VAL A 628 9.21 -30.40 -5.33
C VAL A 628 9.62 -30.12 -3.88
N PRO A 629 10.91 -29.94 -3.58
CA PRO A 629 11.37 -29.64 -2.23
C PRO A 629 10.59 -28.46 -1.64
N GLY A 630 10.20 -28.59 -0.38
CA GLY A 630 9.54 -27.53 0.37
C GLY A 630 10.44 -26.29 0.55
N ARG A 631 9.87 -25.20 1.06
CA ARG A 631 10.65 -24.01 1.43
C ARG A 631 11.66 -24.37 2.52
N VAL A 632 12.94 -24.09 2.29
CA VAL A 632 13.97 -24.17 3.32
C VAL A 632 13.67 -23.15 4.41
N LYS A 633 13.73 -23.56 5.68
CA LYS A 633 13.53 -22.64 6.81
C LYS A 633 14.71 -21.67 6.88
N GLU A 634 14.41 -20.38 6.75
CA GLU A 634 15.42 -19.30 6.78
C GLU A 634 15.32 -18.48 8.08
N PHE A 635 16.39 -17.80 8.46
CA PHE A 635 16.32 -16.80 9.53
C PHE A 635 15.71 -15.50 9.01
N SER A 636 15.10 -14.74 9.91
CA SER A 636 14.53 -13.43 9.64
C SER A 636 15.61 -12.50 9.11
N THR A 637 15.25 -11.67 8.12
CA THR A 637 16.17 -10.63 7.66
C THR A 637 16.53 -9.68 8.83
N PRO A 638 17.83 -9.42 9.06
CA PRO A 638 18.25 -8.49 10.09
C PRO A 638 17.58 -7.12 9.95
N LYS A 639 17.04 -6.60 11.05
CA LYS A 639 16.58 -5.20 11.09
C LYS A 639 17.81 -4.29 11.13
N LYS A 640 17.79 -3.18 10.38
CA LYS A 640 18.83 -2.13 10.50
C LYS A 640 18.98 -1.75 11.98
N ARG A 641 20.20 -1.84 12.53
CA ARG A 641 20.50 -1.32 13.88
C ARG A 641 20.06 0.15 13.89
N LYS A 642 19.03 0.50 14.66
CA LYS A 642 18.66 1.90 14.88
C LYS A 642 19.87 2.54 15.56
N GLY A 643 20.57 3.44 14.87
CA GLY A 643 21.66 4.19 15.47
C GLY A 643 21.14 4.84 16.75
N ARG A 644 21.76 4.51 17.90
CA ARG A 644 21.57 5.30 19.11
C ARG A 644 21.92 6.73 18.72
N GLN A 645 20.93 7.61 18.63
CA GLN A 645 21.19 9.04 18.72
C GLN A 645 21.82 9.24 20.09
N THR A 646 23.14 9.38 20.13
CA THR A 646 23.83 10.02 21.23
C THR A 646 23.23 11.42 21.30
N LYS A 647 22.25 11.60 22.19
CA LYS A 647 21.90 12.92 22.69
C LYS A 647 23.19 13.47 23.29
N LYS A 648 23.86 14.37 22.57
CA LYS A 648 24.82 15.26 23.21
C LYS A 648 24.00 16.09 24.20
N LEU A 649 24.30 15.87 25.48
CA LEU A 649 23.87 16.72 26.59
C LEU A 649 24.39 18.14 26.41
#